data_AF-A0A0R2XRB9-F1
#
_entry.id   AF-A0A0R2XRB9-F1
#
_cell.length_a   1.000
_cell.length_b   1.000
_cell.length_c   1.000
_cell.angle_alpha   90.00
_cell.angle_beta   90.00
_cell.angle_gamma   90.00
#
_symmetry.space_group_name_H-M   'P 1'
#
loop_
_entity.id
_entity.type
_entity.pdbx_description
1 polymer ?
#
loop_
_entity_poly.entity_id
_entity_poly.type
_entity_poly.pdbx_seq_one_letter_code
_entity_poly.pdbx_strand_id
1 'polypeptide(L)'
;MIKNNIRQMTLTALLFTIGTACSLYGTEYHVSPNGLDSNQGFPSEPLLTIQAAADKAQPGDTVTVHAGIYRERVNPPRGGTSDAQRITYRAADGEDVIIKGSEVVTGWTQAGNDVWQVVLPNSFFGDFNPFGDPIQGHWFDGKGRKHHSGAVYLNGHWLAEAETKEALFKTQKSSKDRGYLFNVAWMQTVGADTQQFPATAMLEQTGVQQAPSDEGGECIGFIDEGDWASYEIDFGVSSEHMQFRVASEEKGGIIEVRLDSPDGKLLATCAVPSTRGWQKWRTVKTVIEPSSGKQKVCLVFKAKEKKNRDTPKWFARVDQSNTTIWAQFKGVDPNQELTEVNARQTVFYPEKPGLHYITLRGFTLEHAATPWSPPTTEQIGLVGTHWSKGWIIENNTIRYSVCTGVTLGKYNDPKDVSAKDTADAYNNTIEWAVKQGWTKETVGSHLVRNNHISHCEQAGIVGSLGAIFSTVTGNVIHDINQRGAFGGAEIAGVKFHAPIDSVISNNHIYRCHGTGGGIWLDWMSQGTRVSGNLLHDNSTDFFFEVNHGPLMVDNNIFLSNKPLRDWSQGTAFSHNLIAGTIVPIAQARTTPVHQPHSTQIVGLRNIDSGDNRFFNNVFLNGSDLKRYQPFSAPTAMQGNVFTRSKARLVSKADGIYLDLELGESPAGEAPLVTSELLGLAKVPNQRFEQANGAAYRLDTDYFGHQRNVENPAPGPFAAADGKEIQLKVWPKKELKEECRIRLPSGRLNILTIICDDLNDSIEGMGGHPQAKTPNIDRLMKRGVRFTNAAANVPLCGPSRASMWSGLSPLTTGYYGADQQENSWHRNPVIKQSVSLFELFVRNGYRNYATGKIYHNGHEVLSIYKNDDGFPGYGTLPNFGPIPNDGNPKHKRNGVLPPWMPEKLRKEGGWHDGFGPIQDLKQYGSQYEWTLFYSGRPWKFRNGEDRDPLPDENHAAEMVDFLGKTHDRPFIATVGFVRPHSPWYAPQKYFDLFPLEEVELTPILPFDAEDCSKILTQEHDIAEARGWDAYQKIMENGGDEQLRKWTQAYLACVAFADDQIGKVLDALDASPYADNTLVIITSDHGYHMGEKEYLFKYSPWEESARVPLVIAGPGVAENKECVVPVSLLDIYPTLVDAAGLAPLHKLDGHSLRPLLEKPGAGEWTGPLVSLTAIGSKVPVKKNTPAPAKDQHFSIRSERYRYIRCRNGEEELYDHRNDPNEWENLAKHREYVTVLETMRTRLNKALKNKEERL
;
A
#
# COMPACT_ATOMS: atom_id res chain seq x y z
N MET A 1 24.72 53.86 -43.82
CA MET A 1 24.04 53.77 -42.50
C MET A 1 23.02 52.64 -42.59
N ILE A 2 22.90 51.78 -41.57
CA ILE A 2 22.21 50.47 -41.57
C ILE A 2 23.08 49.31 -42.11
N LYS A 3 24.18 48.99 -41.41
CA LYS A 3 24.82 47.66 -41.48
C LYS A 3 25.72 47.29 -40.27
N ASN A 4 25.72 48.11 -39.20
CA ASN A 4 26.53 47.86 -37.99
C ASN A 4 25.74 47.66 -36.69
N ASN A 5 24.39 47.64 -36.71
CA ASN A 5 23.58 47.45 -35.49
C ASN A 5 22.94 46.05 -35.33
N ILE A 6 23.25 45.07 -36.19
CA ILE A 6 22.66 43.72 -36.11
C ILE A 6 23.63 42.67 -35.56
N ARG A 7 24.89 43.02 -35.29
CA ARG A 7 25.89 42.08 -34.71
C ARG A 7 25.99 42.11 -33.18
N GLN A 8 25.27 43.00 -32.50
CA GLN A 8 25.29 43.10 -31.03
C GLN A 8 23.99 42.62 -30.35
N MET A 9 22.96 42.24 -31.13
CA MET A 9 21.71 41.64 -30.61
C MET A 9 21.59 40.13 -30.84
N THR A 10 22.51 39.50 -31.58
CA THR A 10 22.46 38.05 -31.86
C THR A 10 23.39 37.22 -30.97
N LEU A 11 24.24 37.84 -30.15
CA LEU A 11 25.12 37.11 -29.21
C LEU A 11 24.49 36.94 -27.80
N THR A 12 23.43 37.68 -27.49
CA THR A 12 22.72 37.58 -26.20
C THR A 12 21.55 36.59 -26.23
N ALA A 13 21.07 36.19 -27.42
CA ALA A 13 19.96 35.23 -27.57
C ALA A 13 20.41 33.78 -27.77
N LEU A 14 21.67 33.55 -28.19
CA LEU A 14 22.22 32.21 -28.41
C LEU A 14 22.82 31.56 -27.14
N LEU A 15 22.96 32.32 -26.05
CA LEU A 15 23.29 31.81 -24.72
C LEU A 15 22.05 31.49 -23.87
N PHE A 16 20.83 31.78 -24.35
CA PHE A 16 19.59 31.58 -23.60
C PHE A 16 18.72 30.40 -24.07
N THR A 17 19.13 29.69 -25.13
CA THR A 17 18.31 28.59 -25.73
C THR A 17 18.97 27.21 -25.67
N ILE A 18 20.08 27.06 -24.94
CA ILE A 18 20.70 25.75 -24.60
C ILE A 18 20.39 25.35 -23.13
N GLY A 19 19.80 26.23 -22.32
CA GLY A 19 19.45 25.93 -20.92
C GLY A 19 17.94 25.85 -20.72
N THR A 20 17.29 24.74 -21.10
CA THR A 20 15.97 24.29 -20.56
C THR A 20 15.56 22.92 -21.12
N ALA A 21 16.54 22.04 -21.39
CA ALA A 21 16.29 20.67 -21.79
C ALA A 21 17.18 19.71 -20.97
N CYS A 22 16.94 19.65 -19.66
CA CYS A 22 17.45 18.60 -18.77
C CYS A 22 16.63 18.59 -17.48
N SER A 23 16.42 17.40 -16.91
CA SER A 23 15.69 17.03 -15.66
C SER A 23 14.24 16.53 -15.81
N LEU A 24 14.05 15.43 -16.56
CA LEU A 24 12.96 14.45 -16.31
C LEU A 24 13.41 13.32 -15.35
N TYR A 25 14.66 13.37 -14.87
CA TYR A 25 15.19 12.56 -13.77
C TYR A 25 15.60 13.51 -12.66
N GLY A 26 15.17 13.25 -11.43
CA GLY A 26 15.67 13.97 -10.26
C GLY A 26 17.17 13.74 -10.07
N THR A 27 17.87 14.76 -9.63
CA THR A 27 19.31 14.70 -9.30
C THR A 27 19.49 13.96 -7.98
N GLU A 28 20.55 13.15 -7.88
CA GLU A 28 20.97 12.55 -6.62
C GLU A 28 22.20 13.28 -6.06
N TYR A 29 22.04 13.87 -4.87
CA TYR A 29 23.10 14.54 -4.12
C TYR A 29 23.65 13.61 -3.06
N HIS A 30 24.98 13.48 -2.99
CA HIS A 30 25.67 12.70 -1.99
C HIS A 30 26.28 13.60 -0.92
N VAL A 31 26.13 13.22 0.35
CA VAL A 31 26.66 13.92 1.52
C VAL A 31 27.56 12.97 2.31
N SER A 32 28.76 13.40 2.71
CA SER A 32 29.73 12.59 3.45
C SER A 32 30.56 13.45 4.40
N PRO A 33 30.99 12.95 5.58
CA PRO A 33 31.87 13.70 6.49
C PRO A 33 33.22 14.07 5.88
N ASN A 34 33.62 13.42 4.77
CA ASN A 34 34.85 13.70 4.02
C ASN A 34 34.61 14.65 2.82
N GLY A 35 33.39 15.15 2.64
CA GLY A 35 33.00 16.04 1.53
C GLY A 35 33.40 17.51 1.74
N LEU A 36 32.97 18.37 0.82
CA LEU A 36 33.08 19.83 0.92
C LEU A 36 31.80 20.47 0.38
N ASP A 37 31.26 21.49 1.05
CA ASP A 37 30.01 22.16 0.60
C ASP A 37 30.18 22.97 -0.69
N SER A 38 31.42 23.26 -1.08
CA SER A 38 31.74 23.80 -2.41
C SER A 38 31.62 22.77 -3.54
N ASN A 39 31.54 21.48 -3.23
CA ASN A 39 31.43 20.42 -4.22
C ASN A 39 30.07 20.44 -4.93
N GLN A 40 29.97 19.77 -6.08
CA GLN A 40 28.71 19.66 -6.80
C GLN A 40 27.70 18.74 -6.10
N GLY A 41 28.17 17.74 -5.34
CA GLY A 41 27.33 16.75 -4.65
C GLY A 41 27.15 15.45 -5.43
N PHE A 42 28.04 15.13 -6.37
CA PHE A 42 28.09 13.82 -7.01
C PHE A 42 28.77 12.80 -6.08
N PRO A 43 28.61 11.48 -6.30
CA PRO A 43 29.28 10.45 -5.49
C PRO A 43 30.81 10.63 -5.34
N SER A 44 31.49 11.11 -6.39
CA SER A 44 32.93 11.37 -6.38
C SER A 44 33.34 12.67 -5.68
N GLU A 45 32.39 13.59 -5.52
CA GLU A 45 32.57 14.91 -4.91
C GLU A 45 31.38 15.21 -3.99
N PRO A 46 31.24 14.48 -2.88
CA PRO A 46 30.10 14.64 -2.00
C PRO A 46 30.14 15.98 -1.28
N LEU A 47 28.97 16.50 -0.93
CA LEU A 47 28.81 17.64 -0.05
C LEU A 47 29.21 17.26 1.39
N LEU A 48 29.58 18.25 2.21
CA LEU A 48 29.95 18.01 3.61
C LEU A 48 28.72 17.95 4.51
N THR A 49 27.77 18.87 4.32
CA THR A 49 26.58 19.02 5.16
C THR A 49 25.31 18.61 4.43
N ILE A 50 24.33 18.13 5.20
CA ILE A 50 23.01 17.79 4.67
C ILE A 50 22.27 19.06 4.26
N GLN A 51 22.47 20.17 4.98
CA GLN A 51 21.91 21.47 4.62
C GLN A 51 22.39 21.95 3.24
N ALA A 52 23.68 21.82 2.92
CA ALA A 52 24.18 22.22 1.60
C ALA A 52 23.54 21.41 0.45
N ALA A 53 23.20 20.13 0.70
CA ALA A 53 22.43 19.34 -0.25
C ALA A 53 20.96 19.77 -0.30
N ALA A 54 20.36 20.06 0.85
CA ALA A 54 18.98 20.57 0.94
C ALA A 54 18.80 21.90 0.19
N ASP A 55 19.79 22.78 0.25
CA ASP A 55 19.79 24.08 -0.46
C ASP A 55 19.79 23.92 -1.99
N LYS A 56 20.33 22.80 -2.48
CA LYS A 56 20.39 22.49 -3.92
C LYS A 56 19.18 21.70 -4.39
N ALA A 57 18.68 20.77 -3.57
CA ALA A 57 17.66 19.80 -3.94
C ALA A 57 16.36 20.44 -4.46
N GLN A 58 15.85 19.91 -5.57
CA GLN A 58 14.62 20.29 -6.25
C GLN A 58 13.56 19.18 -6.17
N PRO A 59 12.26 19.48 -6.40
CA PRO A 59 11.23 18.44 -6.50
C PRO A 59 11.62 17.30 -7.44
N GLY A 60 11.59 16.05 -6.95
CA GLY A 60 12.05 14.86 -7.66
C GLY A 60 13.45 14.38 -7.24
N ASP A 61 14.26 15.24 -6.62
CA ASP A 61 15.65 14.93 -6.25
C ASP A 61 15.75 14.04 -5.00
N THR A 62 16.90 13.38 -4.88
CA THR A 62 17.27 12.58 -3.72
C THR A 62 18.56 13.10 -3.09
N VAL A 63 18.60 13.20 -1.77
CA VAL A 63 19.79 13.48 -0.96
C VAL A 63 20.15 12.18 -0.23
N THR A 64 21.24 11.55 -0.65
CA THR A 64 21.80 10.33 -0.06
C THR A 64 22.95 10.70 0.87
N VAL A 65 22.80 10.40 2.14
CA VAL A 65 23.77 10.74 3.19
C VAL A 65 24.53 9.47 3.59
N HIS A 66 25.85 9.54 3.61
CA HIS A 66 26.73 8.43 3.96
C HIS A 66 27.05 8.42 5.46
N ALA A 67 27.60 7.31 5.95
CA ALA A 67 27.87 7.03 7.35
C ALA A 67 28.63 8.18 8.02
N GLY A 68 28.12 8.61 9.18
CA GLY A 68 28.69 9.75 9.89
C GLY A 68 27.76 10.36 10.94
N ILE A 69 28.34 11.25 11.75
CA ILE A 69 27.60 12.06 12.73
C ILE A 69 27.55 13.50 12.22
N TYR A 70 26.35 13.95 11.87
CA TYR A 70 26.04 15.27 11.33
C TYR A 70 25.45 16.15 12.43
N ARG A 71 26.20 17.13 12.91
CA ARG A 71 25.81 18.03 14.00
C ARG A 71 25.19 19.31 13.45
N GLU A 72 24.03 19.18 12.83
CA GLU A 72 23.37 20.29 12.13
C GLU A 72 21.86 20.31 12.36
N ARG A 73 21.24 21.42 11.96
CA ARG A 73 19.79 21.54 11.80
C ARG A 73 19.51 21.60 10.30
N VAL A 74 18.83 20.59 9.77
CA VAL A 74 18.40 20.56 8.37
C VAL A 74 17.07 21.29 8.24
N ASN A 75 17.09 22.38 7.47
CA ASN A 75 15.99 23.25 7.10
C ASN A 75 15.83 23.19 5.57
N PRO A 76 15.04 22.24 5.04
CA PRO A 76 14.76 22.21 3.60
C PRO A 76 14.15 23.55 3.17
N PRO A 77 14.72 24.26 2.18
CA PRO A 77 14.14 25.52 1.70
C PRO A 77 12.95 25.32 0.76
N ARG A 78 12.70 24.07 0.34
CA ARG A 78 11.62 23.66 -0.56
C ARG A 78 11.16 22.23 -0.26
N GLY A 79 9.92 21.95 -0.65
CA GLY A 79 9.35 20.60 -0.67
C GLY A 79 9.13 20.11 -2.10
N GLY A 80 8.66 18.88 -2.22
CA GLY A 80 8.18 18.32 -3.49
C GLY A 80 6.86 18.95 -3.95
N THR A 81 6.49 18.67 -5.19
CA THR A 81 5.27 19.20 -5.84
C THR A 81 4.13 18.18 -5.90
N SER A 82 4.44 16.89 -5.78
CA SER A 82 3.49 15.78 -5.79
C SER A 82 4.08 14.54 -5.13
N ASP A 83 3.27 13.50 -4.95
CA ASP A 83 3.74 12.19 -4.47
C ASP A 83 4.82 11.57 -5.38
N ALA A 84 4.76 11.83 -6.70
CA ALA A 84 5.76 11.38 -7.67
C ALA A 84 7.03 12.24 -7.69
N GLN A 85 6.92 13.53 -7.32
CA GLN A 85 8.03 14.49 -7.33
C GLN A 85 8.38 14.93 -5.91
N ARG A 86 8.69 13.95 -5.06
CA ARG A 86 9.15 14.16 -3.69
C ARG A 86 10.58 14.68 -3.67
N ILE A 87 10.94 15.39 -2.61
CA ILE A 87 12.36 15.53 -2.25
C ILE A 87 12.65 14.46 -1.20
N THR A 88 13.56 13.55 -1.52
CA THR A 88 13.87 12.41 -0.64
C THR A 88 15.20 12.60 0.04
N TYR A 89 15.20 12.63 1.37
CA TYR A 89 16.40 12.55 2.19
C TYR A 89 16.50 11.11 2.71
N ARG A 90 17.60 10.43 2.42
CA ARG A 90 17.85 9.06 2.87
C ARG A 90 19.25 8.86 3.41
N ALA A 91 19.40 8.01 4.42
CA ALA A 91 20.67 7.35 4.68
C ALA A 91 21.01 6.42 3.50
N ALA A 92 22.30 6.29 3.19
CA ALA A 92 22.78 5.31 2.24
C ALA A 92 22.51 3.89 2.75
N ASP A 93 22.27 2.95 1.83
CA ASP A 93 21.81 1.61 2.17
C ASP A 93 22.86 0.87 3.02
N GLY A 94 22.46 0.44 4.22
CA GLY A 94 23.32 -0.27 5.17
C GLY A 94 24.31 0.61 5.95
N GLU A 95 24.23 1.94 5.82
CA GLU A 95 25.11 2.89 6.49
C GLU A 95 24.43 3.57 7.69
N ASP A 96 25.15 3.68 8.81
CA ASP A 96 24.67 4.36 10.02
C ASP A 96 24.88 5.88 9.92
N VAL A 97 23.77 6.61 9.72
CA VAL A 97 23.76 8.07 9.64
C VAL A 97 23.05 8.67 10.85
N ILE A 98 23.78 9.47 11.61
CA ILE A 98 23.28 10.08 12.84
C ILE A 98 23.23 11.59 12.67
N ILE A 99 22.07 12.22 12.85
CA ILE A 99 21.91 13.68 12.84
C ILE A 99 21.59 14.17 14.25
N LYS A 100 22.41 15.10 14.78
CA LYS A 100 22.37 15.54 16.18
C LYS A 100 22.10 17.04 16.34
N GLY A 101 21.17 17.36 17.24
CA GLY A 101 20.96 18.74 17.74
C GLY A 101 21.91 19.17 18.86
N SER A 102 22.88 18.33 19.22
CA SER A 102 23.87 18.57 20.28
C SER A 102 25.30 18.76 19.77
N GLU A 103 26.13 19.38 20.59
CA GLU A 103 27.57 19.56 20.36
C GLU A 103 28.40 18.86 21.42
N VAL A 104 29.59 18.38 21.03
CA VAL A 104 30.59 17.87 21.97
C VAL A 104 31.19 19.03 22.74
N VAL A 105 31.31 18.90 24.06
CA VAL A 105 31.89 19.93 24.92
C VAL A 105 33.06 19.36 25.71
N THR A 106 34.23 19.97 25.51
CA THR A 106 35.46 19.73 26.27
C THR A 106 35.85 20.98 27.06
N GLY A 107 36.83 20.88 27.96
CA GLY A 107 37.27 22.00 28.80
C GLY A 107 36.49 22.14 30.11
N TRP A 108 35.89 21.04 30.56
CA TRP A 108 35.26 20.96 31.87
C TRP A 108 36.32 21.08 32.96
N THR A 109 36.06 21.94 33.95
CA THR A 109 36.91 22.10 35.13
C THR A 109 36.17 21.60 36.37
N GLN A 110 36.87 20.88 37.24
CA GLN A 110 36.24 20.35 38.44
C GLN A 110 35.81 21.49 39.37
N ALA A 111 34.54 21.53 39.76
CA ALA A 111 33.95 22.55 40.62
C ALA A 111 33.73 22.07 42.07
N GLY A 112 33.85 20.75 42.33
CA GLY A 112 33.85 20.12 43.64
C GLY A 112 33.14 18.77 43.67
N ASN A 113 33.65 17.78 44.41
CA ASN A 113 33.19 16.38 44.37
C ASN A 113 33.11 15.86 42.92
N ASP A 114 31.98 15.25 42.54
CA ASP A 114 31.66 14.79 41.18
C ASP A 114 31.12 15.91 40.28
N VAL A 115 31.10 17.18 40.72
CA VAL A 115 30.56 18.30 39.93
C VAL A 115 31.66 18.97 39.13
N TRP A 116 31.42 19.10 37.84
CA TRP A 116 32.27 19.81 36.88
C TRP A 116 31.54 21.02 36.32
N GLN A 117 32.29 21.99 35.81
CA GLN A 117 31.76 23.20 35.19
C GLN A 117 32.45 23.51 33.86
N VAL A 118 31.69 24.08 32.94
CA VAL A 118 32.20 24.65 31.69
C VAL A 118 31.54 26.00 31.44
N VAL A 119 32.29 26.92 30.84
CA VAL A 119 31.82 28.25 30.44
C VAL A 119 31.90 28.33 28.92
N LEU A 120 30.76 28.51 28.26
CA LEU A 120 30.65 28.65 26.81
C LEU A 120 30.20 30.07 26.46
N PRO A 121 30.78 30.72 25.44
CA PRO A 121 30.28 32.01 24.97
C PRO A 121 28.86 31.83 24.41
N ASN A 122 27.98 32.81 24.57
CA ASN A 122 26.61 32.72 24.03
C ASN A 122 26.59 32.56 22.50
N SER A 123 27.63 33.03 21.81
CA SER A 123 27.81 32.82 20.37
C SER A 123 27.95 31.34 19.96
N PHE A 124 28.27 30.44 20.90
CA PHE A 124 28.25 28.99 20.68
C PHE A 124 26.85 28.47 20.29
N PHE A 125 25.81 29.11 20.80
CA PHE A 125 24.41 28.71 20.58
C PHE A 125 23.73 29.53 19.46
N GLY A 126 24.41 30.54 18.90
CA GLY A 126 23.82 31.45 17.93
C GLY A 126 22.61 32.20 18.50
N ASP A 127 21.52 32.27 17.73
CA ASP A 127 20.31 33.01 18.08
C ASP A 127 19.37 32.26 19.05
N PHE A 128 19.66 31.00 19.38
CA PHE A 128 18.83 30.17 20.24
C PHE A 128 19.68 29.47 21.31
N ASN A 129 19.56 29.88 22.57
CA ASN A 129 20.27 29.27 23.68
C ASN A 129 19.35 28.38 24.54
N PRO A 130 19.46 27.05 24.45
CA PRO A 130 18.55 26.14 25.13
C PRO A 130 18.68 26.17 26.66
N PHE A 131 19.80 26.65 27.19
CA PHE A 131 20.01 26.81 28.64
C PHE A 131 19.37 28.08 29.21
N GLY A 132 18.93 29.01 28.34
CA GLY A 132 18.17 30.20 28.71
C GLY A 132 16.68 30.10 28.38
N ASP A 133 16.31 29.17 27.50
CA ASP A 133 14.97 29.00 26.95
C ASP A 133 14.03 28.22 27.91
N PRO A 134 12.99 28.85 28.49
CA PRO A 134 12.03 28.17 29.36
C PRO A 134 11.10 27.22 28.62
N ILE A 135 10.86 26.04 29.21
CA ILE A 135 9.70 25.23 28.83
C ILE A 135 8.46 25.86 29.47
N GLN A 136 7.51 26.29 28.63
CA GLN A 136 6.28 26.96 29.03
C GLN A 136 5.23 26.87 27.91
N GLY A 137 3.95 27.07 28.24
CA GLY A 137 2.85 27.13 27.28
C GLY A 137 1.52 26.75 27.93
N HIS A 138 0.43 26.76 27.15
CA HIS A 138 -0.87 26.31 27.64
C HIS A 138 -0.83 24.85 28.09
N TRP A 139 -1.59 24.56 29.15
CA TRP A 139 -1.66 23.25 29.79
C TRP A 139 -0.32 22.65 30.24
N PHE A 140 0.74 23.45 30.35
CA PHE A 140 2.02 23.02 30.91
C PHE A 140 1.99 23.06 32.43
N ASP A 141 2.51 22.01 33.09
CA ASP A 141 2.69 21.97 34.53
C ASP A 141 4.19 21.81 34.88
N GLY A 142 4.82 22.94 35.22
CA GLY A 142 6.21 22.97 35.68
C GLY A 142 6.44 22.38 37.08
N LYS A 143 5.40 21.90 37.77
CA LYS A 143 5.48 21.35 39.14
C LYS A 143 6.14 22.29 40.15
N GLY A 144 5.87 23.60 40.00
CA GLY A 144 6.37 24.64 40.91
C GLY A 144 7.81 25.11 40.66
N ARG A 145 8.47 24.67 39.57
CA ARG A 145 9.79 25.19 39.17
C ARG A 145 9.88 25.50 37.68
N LYS A 146 10.88 26.29 37.31
CA LYS A 146 11.26 26.54 35.91
C LYS A 146 12.05 25.35 35.36
N HIS A 147 11.81 25.02 34.10
CA HIS A 147 12.56 24.02 33.33
C HIS A 147 13.06 24.69 32.06
N HIS A 148 14.17 24.19 31.52
CA HIS A 148 14.74 24.70 30.27
C HIS A 148 14.81 23.62 29.19
N SER A 149 14.85 24.02 27.92
CA SER A 149 15.00 23.10 26.78
C SER A 149 16.43 22.55 26.63
N GLY A 150 17.36 23.00 27.46
CA GLY A 150 18.72 22.47 27.60
C GLY A 150 18.78 21.02 28.09
N ALA A 151 19.86 20.34 27.70
CA ALA A 151 20.21 19.03 28.21
C ALA A 151 21.72 18.84 28.14
N VAL A 152 22.26 18.08 29.10
CA VAL A 152 23.65 17.61 29.11
C VAL A 152 23.62 16.10 28.97
N TYR A 153 24.51 15.54 28.16
CA TYR A 153 24.59 14.11 27.89
C TYR A 153 25.98 13.58 28.25
N LEU A 154 26.02 12.36 28.79
CA LEU A 154 27.22 11.57 29.00
C LEU A 154 27.03 10.25 28.26
N ASN A 155 27.94 9.94 27.32
CA ASN A 155 27.95 8.71 26.53
C ASN A 155 26.57 8.41 25.89
N GLY A 156 25.92 9.46 25.36
CA GLY A 156 24.63 9.38 24.68
C GLY A 156 23.39 9.46 25.59
N HIS A 157 23.54 9.52 26.92
CA HIS A 157 22.42 9.59 27.85
C HIS A 157 22.33 10.94 28.56
N TRP A 158 21.13 11.51 28.63
CA TRP A 158 20.90 12.80 29.29
C TRP A 158 21.02 12.77 30.82
N LEU A 159 21.42 13.89 31.41
CA LEU A 159 21.38 14.14 32.84
C LEU A 159 20.06 14.84 33.23
N ALA A 160 19.70 14.77 34.50
CA ALA A 160 18.53 15.46 35.02
C ALA A 160 18.82 16.94 35.32
N GLU A 161 17.94 17.86 34.95
CA GLU A 161 18.08 19.26 35.36
C GLU A 161 17.85 19.42 36.87
N ALA A 162 18.75 20.13 37.55
CA ALA A 162 18.64 20.52 38.95
C ALA A 162 17.90 21.85 39.10
N GLU A 163 17.15 22.00 40.19
CA GLU A 163 16.42 23.22 40.52
C GLU A 163 17.36 24.39 40.87
N THR A 164 18.45 24.12 41.60
CA THR A 164 19.44 25.12 41.96
C THR A 164 20.85 24.57 41.79
N LYS A 165 21.84 25.46 41.59
CA LYS A 165 23.25 25.09 41.53
C LYS A 165 23.69 24.32 42.79
N GLU A 166 23.26 24.76 43.96
CA GLU A 166 23.62 24.17 45.25
C GLU A 166 23.14 22.72 45.36
N ALA A 167 22.05 22.36 44.67
CA ALA A 167 21.56 20.98 44.65
C ALA A 167 22.53 19.99 43.99
N LEU A 168 23.47 20.47 43.16
CA LEU A 168 24.54 19.65 42.59
C LEU A 168 25.63 19.29 43.63
N PHE A 169 25.85 20.20 44.59
CA PHE A 169 26.93 20.08 45.58
C PHE A 169 26.48 19.47 46.90
N LYS A 170 25.17 19.32 47.11
CA LYS A 170 24.64 18.59 48.26
C LYS A 170 25.09 17.14 48.15
N THR A 171 26.06 16.72 48.97
CA THR A 171 26.20 15.32 49.36
C THR A 171 24.83 14.89 49.84
N GLN A 172 24.25 13.83 49.25
CA GLN A 172 23.05 13.25 49.83
C GLN A 172 23.32 13.09 51.33
N LYS A 173 22.46 13.67 52.20
CA LYS A 173 22.48 13.30 53.62
C LYS A 173 22.54 11.79 53.61
N SER A 174 23.57 11.20 54.22
CA SER A 174 23.58 9.76 54.43
C SER A 174 22.25 9.45 55.08
N SER A 175 21.33 8.83 54.34
CA SER A 175 20.13 8.33 54.93
C SER A 175 20.64 7.27 55.90
N LYS A 176 20.64 7.60 57.19
CA LYS A 176 20.70 6.59 58.24
C LYS A 176 19.51 5.62 58.15
N ASP A 177 18.59 5.86 57.20
CA ASP A 177 17.66 4.90 56.59
C ASP A 177 17.97 4.67 55.09
N ARG A 178 19.14 4.13 54.72
CA ARG A 178 19.25 3.46 53.40
C ARG A 178 18.42 2.20 53.50
N GLY A 179 17.18 2.26 53.03
CA GLY A 179 16.37 1.07 52.87
C GLY A 179 16.90 0.30 51.66
N TYR A 180 17.93 -0.51 51.88
CA TYR A 180 18.41 -1.46 50.88
C TYR A 180 17.23 -2.32 50.39
N LEU A 181 17.32 -2.85 49.17
CA LEU A 181 16.21 -3.56 48.56
C LEU A 181 16.07 -4.97 49.16
N PHE A 182 17.11 -5.78 49.06
CA PHE A 182 17.19 -7.18 49.48
C PHE A 182 18.62 -7.69 49.37
N ASN A 183 18.89 -8.88 49.94
CA ASN A 183 20.12 -9.65 49.75
C ASN A 183 19.85 -10.81 48.79
N VAL A 184 20.89 -11.26 48.07
CA VAL A 184 20.88 -12.45 47.21
C VAL A 184 22.05 -13.35 47.61
N ALA A 185 21.78 -14.57 48.07
CA ALA A 185 22.83 -15.52 48.47
C ALA A 185 23.40 -16.29 47.27
N TRP A 186 22.51 -16.81 46.43
CA TRP A 186 22.87 -17.56 45.24
C TRP A 186 21.76 -17.45 44.20
N MET A 187 22.14 -17.78 42.97
CA MET A 187 21.23 -17.96 41.86
C MET A 187 21.42 -19.34 41.24
N GLN A 188 20.39 -19.88 40.61
CA GLN A 188 20.43 -21.23 40.06
C GLN A 188 19.63 -21.29 38.77
N THR A 189 20.22 -21.86 37.72
CA THR A 189 19.49 -22.24 36.51
C THR A 189 18.70 -23.51 36.79
N VAL A 190 17.47 -23.61 36.29
CA VAL A 190 16.60 -24.78 36.51
C VAL A 190 16.26 -25.40 35.16
N GLY A 191 16.86 -26.58 34.91
CA GLY A 191 16.78 -27.35 33.67
C GLY A 191 17.42 -28.74 33.83
N ALA A 192 17.78 -29.38 32.72
CA ALA A 192 18.41 -30.72 32.70
C ALA A 192 19.77 -30.74 33.43
N ASP A 193 20.55 -29.65 33.32
CA ASP A 193 21.85 -29.47 33.98
C ASP A 193 21.75 -28.33 35.00
N THR A 194 21.08 -28.58 36.13
CA THR A 194 20.85 -27.57 37.18
C THR A 194 22.19 -27.16 37.83
N GLN A 195 22.60 -25.90 37.67
CA GLN A 195 23.83 -25.37 38.28
C GLN A 195 23.52 -24.16 39.18
N GLN A 196 24.08 -24.19 40.40
CA GLN A 196 23.96 -23.10 41.37
C GLN A 196 25.24 -22.25 41.38
N PHE A 197 25.07 -20.93 41.36
CA PHE A 197 26.12 -19.93 41.34
C PHE A 197 26.01 -19.07 42.60
N PRO A 198 27.09 -18.93 43.40
CA PRO A 198 27.13 -17.96 44.49
C PRO A 198 26.89 -16.56 43.91
N ALA A 199 26.04 -15.76 44.54
CA ALA A 199 25.79 -14.41 44.06
C ALA A 199 27.04 -13.51 44.21
N THR A 200 28.03 -13.94 44.98
CA THR A 200 29.31 -13.26 45.15
C THR A 200 30.30 -13.51 43.99
N ALA A 201 30.02 -14.44 43.07
CA ALA A 201 30.87 -14.76 41.92
C ALA A 201 30.69 -13.79 40.73
N MET A 202 30.57 -12.50 41.02
CA MET A 202 30.34 -11.43 40.04
C MET A 202 31.62 -11.08 39.25
N LEU A 203 31.47 -10.80 37.95
CA LEU A 203 32.55 -10.37 37.05
C LEU A 203 32.78 -8.86 37.13
N GLU A 204 31.71 -8.09 36.95
CA GLU A 204 31.66 -6.63 37.04
C GLU A 204 30.42 -6.23 37.85
N GLN A 205 30.45 -5.10 38.52
CA GLN A 205 29.32 -4.66 39.35
C GLN A 205 29.29 -3.15 39.54
N THR A 206 28.13 -2.63 39.90
CA THR A 206 27.94 -1.27 40.43
C THR A 206 27.04 -1.33 41.66
N GLY A 207 27.54 -0.80 42.79
CA GLY A 207 26.77 -0.52 44.02
C GLY A 207 26.62 -1.67 45.03
N VAL A 208 26.70 -2.94 44.61
CA VAL A 208 26.49 -4.11 45.49
C VAL A 208 27.74 -4.46 46.33
N GLN A 209 27.53 -5.04 47.53
CA GLN A 209 28.62 -5.44 48.45
C GLN A 209 28.43 -6.86 48.99
N GLN A 210 29.52 -7.54 49.35
CA GLN A 210 29.46 -8.85 50.01
C GLN A 210 29.05 -8.70 51.49
N ALA A 211 28.25 -9.63 51.98
CA ALA A 211 27.76 -9.67 53.36
C ALA A 211 27.69 -11.13 53.86
N PRO A 212 27.84 -11.39 55.17
CA PRO A 212 27.72 -12.74 55.71
C PRO A 212 26.28 -13.28 55.58
N SER A 213 26.15 -14.56 55.22
CA SER A 213 24.88 -15.29 55.17
C SER A 213 24.78 -16.28 56.35
N ASP A 214 23.64 -16.29 57.05
CA ASP A 214 23.37 -17.27 58.12
C ASP A 214 23.06 -18.69 57.62
N GLU A 215 22.87 -18.87 56.30
CA GLU A 215 22.85 -20.19 55.63
C GLU A 215 24.27 -20.73 55.32
N GLY A 216 25.33 -19.99 55.70
CA GLY A 216 26.73 -20.31 55.44
C GLY A 216 27.28 -19.62 54.18
N GLY A 217 28.53 -19.14 54.25
CA GLY A 217 29.18 -18.38 53.17
C GLY A 217 28.80 -16.89 53.15
N GLU A 218 28.98 -16.25 51.99
CA GLU A 218 28.68 -14.84 51.77
C GLU A 218 27.56 -14.67 50.73
N CYS A 219 26.72 -13.65 50.91
CA CYS A 219 25.72 -13.18 49.95
C CYS A 219 26.12 -11.81 49.39
N ILE A 220 25.46 -11.36 48.32
CA ILE A 220 25.47 -9.94 47.98
C ILE A 220 24.32 -9.22 48.68
N GLY A 221 24.60 -8.05 49.21
CA GLY A 221 23.69 -7.19 49.94
C GLY A 221 24.02 -5.73 49.72
N PHE A 222 23.46 -4.85 50.56
CA PHE A 222 23.58 -3.39 50.42
C PHE A 222 23.09 -2.88 49.05
N ILE A 223 22.16 -3.59 48.42
CA ILE A 223 21.66 -3.34 47.07
C ILE A 223 20.71 -2.13 47.07
N ASP A 224 21.02 -1.12 46.28
CA ASP A 224 20.18 0.07 46.02
C ASP A 224 19.48 -0.01 44.63
N GLU A 225 18.54 0.90 44.36
CA GLU A 225 17.83 0.98 43.07
C GLU A 225 18.78 1.43 41.94
N GLY A 226 18.86 0.63 40.87
CA GLY A 226 19.73 0.87 39.71
C GLY A 226 21.08 0.16 39.78
N ASP A 227 21.41 -0.44 40.93
CA ASP A 227 22.59 -1.28 41.08
C ASP A 227 22.52 -2.49 40.16
N TRP A 228 23.68 -3.01 39.78
CA TRP A 228 23.75 -4.19 38.94
C TRP A 228 25.02 -5.01 39.18
N ALA A 229 24.97 -6.30 38.82
CA ALA A 229 26.12 -7.20 38.85
C ALA A 229 26.06 -8.18 37.69
N SER A 230 27.20 -8.43 37.04
CA SER A 230 27.31 -9.35 35.91
C SER A 230 27.98 -10.67 36.29
N TYR A 231 27.62 -11.75 35.60
CA TYR A 231 28.02 -13.13 35.88
C TYR A 231 28.24 -13.89 34.57
N GLU A 232 29.17 -14.85 34.56
CA GLU A 232 29.19 -15.90 33.52
C GLU A 232 28.29 -17.04 34.00
N ILE A 233 27.16 -17.25 33.32
CA ILE A 233 26.19 -18.28 33.65
C ILE A 233 26.14 -19.29 32.51
N ASP A 234 26.36 -20.57 32.84
CA ASP A 234 26.10 -21.67 31.93
C ASP A 234 24.66 -22.14 32.08
N PHE A 235 23.87 -21.93 31.03
CA PHE A 235 22.47 -22.36 31.00
C PHE A 235 22.30 -23.82 30.54
N GLY A 236 23.40 -24.54 30.29
CA GLY A 236 23.39 -25.93 29.85
C GLY A 236 22.77 -26.08 28.46
N VAL A 237 22.14 -27.23 28.19
CA VAL A 237 21.45 -27.49 26.90
C VAL A 237 20.29 -26.51 26.68
N SER A 238 19.52 -26.23 27.73
CA SER A 238 18.51 -25.16 27.78
C SER A 238 17.97 -25.01 29.21
N SER A 239 17.82 -23.77 29.67
CA SER A 239 17.19 -23.44 30.95
C SER A 239 16.09 -22.41 30.73
N GLU A 240 14.88 -22.72 31.19
CA GLU A 240 13.68 -21.87 31.04
C GLU A 240 13.29 -21.17 32.36
N HIS A 241 14.04 -21.45 33.40
CA HIS A 241 13.78 -20.95 34.74
C HIS A 241 15.07 -20.60 35.45
N MET A 242 14.98 -19.58 36.29
CA MET A 242 16.05 -19.20 37.21
C MET A 242 15.47 -18.99 38.59
N GLN A 243 16.23 -19.41 39.59
CA GLN A 243 15.90 -19.23 40.99
C GLN A 243 16.91 -18.30 41.63
N PHE A 244 16.43 -17.48 42.56
CA PHE A 244 17.25 -16.63 43.41
C PHE A 244 16.92 -16.91 44.86
N ARG A 245 17.94 -17.13 45.69
CA ARG A 245 17.80 -17.20 47.14
C ARG A 245 17.95 -15.80 47.71
N VAL A 246 16.84 -15.22 48.16
CA VAL A 246 16.77 -13.81 48.53
C VAL A 246 16.25 -13.61 49.95
N ALA A 247 16.68 -12.54 50.60
CA ALA A 247 16.19 -12.10 51.90
C ALA A 247 15.91 -10.59 51.90
N SER A 248 14.80 -10.15 52.49
CA SER A 248 14.36 -8.75 52.50
C SER A 248 13.49 -8.45 53.73
N GLU A 249 13.56 -7.23 54.25
CA GLU A 249 12.81 -6.81 55.43
C GLU A 249 11.31 -6.59 55.14
N GLU A 250 10.89 -5.46 54.56
CA GLU A 250 9.44 -5.13 54.39
C GLU A 250 8.94 -4.93 52.96
N LYS A 251 9.74 -4.41 52.02
CA LYS A 251 9.25 -4.02 50.68
C LYS A 251 9.67 -4.96 49.57
N GLY A 252 10.84 -5.61 49.69
CA GLY A 252 11.46 -6.33 48.60
C GLY A 252 11.80 -5.41 47.43
N GLY A 253 11.87 -5.97 46.23
CA GLY A 253 12.21 -5.22 45.03
C GLY A 253 12.04 -6.09 43.79
N ILE A 254 12.84 -5.82 42.77
CA ILE A 254 12.81 -6.50 41.48
C ILE A 254 14.25 -6.80 41.05
N ILE A 255 14.50 -8.00 40.53
CA ILE A 255 15.74 -8.37 39.84
C ILE A 255 15.40 -8.49 38.36
N GLU A 256 15.97 -7.65 37.51
CA GLU A 256 15.96 -7.83 36.06
C GLU A 256 17.17 -8.66 35.66
N VAL A 257 16.96 -9.74 34.92
CA VAL A 257 18.00 -10.58 34.34
C VAL A 257 18.19 -10.15 32.90
N ARG A 258 19.37 -9.63 32.54
CA ARG A 258 19.68 -9.07 31.21
C ARG A 258 20.91 -9.74 30.62
N LEU A 259 21.06 -9.74 29.30
CA LEU A 259 22.31 -10.16 28.64
C LEU A 259 23.31 -9.00 28.58
N ASP A 260 24.59 -9.35 28.76
CA ASP A 260 25.78 -8.52 28.56
C ASP A 260 25.93 -7.27 29.44
N SER A 261 24.93 -6.39 29.48
CA SER A 261 24.97 -5.08 30.15
C SER A 261 23.63 -4.70 30.81
N PRO A 262 23.59 -3.64 31.65
CA PRO A 262 22.36 -3.16 32.28
C PRO A 262 21.25 -2.70 31.31
N ASP A 263 21.61 -2.29 30.10
CA ASP A 263 20.68 -1.90 29.02
C ASP A 263 20.46 -3.02 28.00
N GLY A 264 21.18 -4.13 28.16
CA GLY A 264 21.07 -5.29 27.28
C GLY A 264 19.74 -6.02 27.39
N LYS A 265 19.58 -7.03 26.53
CA LYS A 265 18.31 -7.75 26.34
C LYS A 265 17.80 -8.32 27.65
N LEU A 266 16.58 -7.96 28.04
CA LEU A 266 15.91 -8.47 29.24
C LEU A 266 15.45 -9.92 29.03
N LEU A 267 16.06 -10.85 29.77
CA LEU A 267 15.71 -12.27 29.81
C LEU A 267 14.58 -12.56 30.80
N ALA A 268 14.52 -11.84 31.92
CA ALA A 268 13.45 -11.98 32.91
C ALA A 268 13.35 -10.81 33.87
N THR A 269 12.18 -10.68 34.50
CA THR A 269 11.98 -9.85 35.68
C THR A 269 11.51 -10.73 36.84
N CYS A 270 12.26 -10.76 37.93
CA CYS A 270 11.94 -11.53 39.13
C CYS A 270 11.53 -10.60 40.27
N ALA A 271 10.26 -10.71 40.70
CA ALA A 271 9.80 -9.98 41.87
C ALA A 271 10.37 -10.57 43.16
N VAL A 272 10.99 -9.73 43.98
CA VAL A 272 11.46 -10.09 45.33
C VAL A 272 10.39 -9.66 46.35
N PRO A 273 9.76 -10.59 47.08
CA PRO A 273 8.83 -10.27 48.15
C PRO A 273 9.57 -9.87 49.43
N SER A 274 8.85 -9.30 50.39
CA SER A 274 9.34 -9.25 51.77
C SER A 274 9.47 -10.66 52.33
N THR A 275 10.59 -10.94 52.99
CA THR A 275 10.81 -12.18 53.75
C THR A 275 10.79 -11.93 55.27
N ARG A 276 10.53 -10.68 55.70
CA ARG A 276 10.46 -10.23 57.09
C ARG A 276 11.77 -10.39 57.86
N GLY A 277 12.90 -10.20 57.18
CA GLY A 277 14.23 -10.11 57.78
C GLY A 277 15.38 -10.27 56.77
N TRP A 278 16.49 -9.57 57.03
CA TRP A 278 17.71 -9.53 56.18
C TRP A 278 18.48 -10.85 56.04
N GLN A 279 18.16 -11.82 56.89
CA GLN A 279 18.73 -13.17 56.91
C GLN A 279 17.61 -14.24 56.91
N LYS A 280 16.36 -13.86 56.60
CA LYS A 280 15.26 -14.82 56.42
C LYS A 280 15.14 -15.13 54.94
N TRP A 281 15.68 -16.26 54.53
CA TRP A 281 15.84 -16.56 53.11
C TRP A 281 14.60 -17.25 52.52
N ARG A 282 14.25 -16.81 51.31
CA ARG A 282 13.21 -17.41 50.46
C ARG A 282 13.77 -17.62 49.06
N THR A 283 13.45 -18.75 48.45
CA THR A 283 13.76 -18.98 47.05
C THR A 283 12.62 -18.43 46.21
N VAL A 284 12.94 -17.50 45.33
CA VAL A 284 12.01 -16.96 44.33
C VAL A 284 12.39 -17.54 42.97
N LYS A 285 11.37 -17.93 42.21
CA LYS A 285 11.53 -18.50 40.88
C LYS A 285 11.00 -17.51 39.86
N THR A 286 11.76 -17.26 38.81
CA THR A 286 11.29 -16.54 37.63
C THR A 286 11.41 -17.43 36.39
N VAL A 287 10.55 -17.17 35.42
CA VAL A 287 10.69 -17.74 34.09
C VAL A 287 11.69 -16.85 33.36
N ILE A 288 12.76 -17.45 32.86
CA ILE A 288 13.70 -16.77 31.98
C ILE A 288 13.38 -17.14 30.55
N GLU A 289 13.66 -16.24 29.61
CA GLU A 289 13.76 -16.63 28.22
C GLU A 289 14.69 -17.86 28.10
N PRO A 290 14.30 -18.92 27.35
CA PRO A 290 15.13 -20.11 27.21
C PRO A 290 16.54 -19.76 26.74
N SER A 291 17.51 -19.93 27.63
CA SER A 291 18.93 -19.67 27.37
C SER A 291 19.70 -20.98 27.35
N SER A 292 20.77 -21.04 26.56
CA SER A 292 21.65 -22.22 26.45
C SER A 292 23.11 -21.79 26.39
N GLY A 293 23.99 -22.70 26.81
CA GLY A 293 25.43 -22.47 26.89
C GLY A 293 25.83 -21.37 27.86
N LYS A 294 27.12 -21.02 27.82
CA LYS A 294 27.70 -19.95 28.64
C LYS A 294 27.36 -18.57 28.09
N GLN A 295 26.77 -17.73 28.92
CA GLN A 295 26.42 -16.35 28.57
C GLN A 295 26.81 -15.38 29.69
N LYS A 296 27.17 -14.15 29.32
CA LYS A 296 27.34 -13.06 30.28
C LYS A 296 25.96 -12.50 30.63
N VAL A 297 25.58 -12.59 31.89
CA VAL A 297 24.27 -12.17 32.41
C VAL A 297 24.46 -11.01 33.37
N CYS A 298 23.74 -9.92 33.17
CA CYS A 298 23.69 -8.76 34.04
C CYS A 298 22.39 -8.75 34.85
N LEU A 299 22.48 -8.77 36.17
CA LEU A 299 21.34 -8.58 37.07
C LEU A 299 21.21 -7.10 37.40
N VAL A 300 20.08 -6.46 37.10
CA VAL A 300 19.78 -5.06 37.45
C VAL A 300 18.71 -5.03 38.55
N PHE A 301 18.99 -4.36 39.65
CA PHE A 301 18.15 -4.34 40.84
C PHE A 301 17.27 -3.08 40.88
N LYS A 302 15.96 -3.24 41.11
CA LYS A 302 15.00 -2.12 41.09
C LYS A 302 14.10 -2.12 42.32
N ALA A 303 13.73 -0.92 42.77
CA ALA A 303 12.67 -0.74 43.76
C ALA A 303 11.28 -1.01 43.12
N LYS A 304 10.29 -1.39 43.94
CA LYS A 304 8.89 -1.50 43.48
C LYS A 304 8.24 -0.13 43.21
N GLU A 305 8.79 0.94 43.79
CA GLU A 305 8.35 2.32 43.60
C GLU A 305 9.58 3.17 43.27
N LYS A 306 9.64 3.78 42.07
CA LYS A 306 10.73 4.68 41.65
C LYS A 306 10.82 5.86 42.63
N LYS A 307 11.83 5.89 43.50
CA LYS A 307 12.27 7.12 44.17
C LYS A 307 13.59 7.53 43.53
N ASN A 308 13.50 8.31 42.46
CA ASN A 308 14.65 8.79 41.71
C ASN A 308 15.52 9.73 42.56
N ARG A 309 16.41 9.16 43.39
CA ARG A 309 17.26 9.90 44.32
C ARG A 309 18.67 10.12 43.80
N ASP A 310 19.15 9.36 42.81
CA ASP A 310 20.58 9.35 42.45
C ASP A 310 20.96 9.60 40.97
N THR A 311 20.01 10.02 40.12
CA THR A 311 20.29 10.46 38.73
C THR A 311 21.27 11.64 38.72
N PRO A 312 22.41 11.57 38.00
CA PRO A 312 23.32 12.69 37.85
C PRO A 312 22.62 13.91 37.27
N LYS A 313 22.95 15.09 37.80
CA LYS A 313 22.24 16.33 37.50
C LYS A 313 23.10 17.38 36.82
N TRP A 314 22.46 18.30 36.13
CA TRP A 314 23.07 19.51 35.60
C TRP A 314 22.29 20.77 35.98
N PHE A 315 22.95 21.91 36.02
CA PHE A 315 22.36 23.24 36.21
C PHE A 315 23.09 24.22 35.29
N ALA A 316 22.39 25.21 34.74
CA ALA A 316 23.03 26.24 33.92
C ALA A 316 22.62 27.65 34.34
N ARG A 317 23.49 28.61 34.04
CA ARG A 317 23.22 30.04 34.17
C ARG A 317 23.66 30.75 32.90
N VAL A 318 22.76 31.48 32.29
CA VAL A 318 23.03 32.34 31.13
C VAL A 318 23.15 33.80 31.61
N ASP A 319 24.28 34.44 31.31
CA ASP A 319 24.49 35.87 31.50
C ASP A 319 24.54 36.60 30.14
N GLN A 320 24.92 37.89 30.14
CA GLN A 320 24.93 38.72 28.92
C GLN A 320 25.85 38.18 27.82
N SER A 321 26.91 37.46 28.17
CA SER A 321 27.98 37.06 27.26
C SER A 321 28.24 35.56 27.23
N ASN A 322 27.95 34.85 28.31
CA ASN A 322 28.31 33.45 28.51
C ASN A 322 27.18 32.63 29.11
N THR A 323 27.27 31.33 28.85
CA THR A 323 26.49 30.27 29.49
C THR A 323 27.43 29.41 30.30
N THR A 324 27.22 29.37 31.61
CA THR A 324 27.95 28.46 32.49
C THR A 324 27.09 27.25 32.81
N ILE A 325 27.61 26.05 32.57
CA ILE A 325 26.94 24.78 32.83
C ILE A 325 27.72 24.04 33.92
N TRP A 326 27.03 23.58 34.95
CA TRP A 326 27.54 22.69 35.98
C TRP A 326 26.86 21.34 35.84
N ALA A 327 27.60 20.24 35.90
CA ALA A 327 27.05 18.89 35.76
C ALA A 327 27.78 17.87 36.64
N GLN A 328 27.05 16.87 37.11
CA GLN A 328 27.59 15.76 37.90
C GLN A 328 28.07 14.64 36.97
N PHE A 329 29.36 14.34 37.02
CA PHE A 329 30.00 13.22 36.32
C PHE A 329 30.65 12.32 37.37
N LYS A 330 29.88 11.35 37.85
CA LYS A 330 30.29 10.47 38.97
C LYS A 330 31.36 9.50 38.51
N GLY A 331 32.54 9.58 39.13
CA GLY A 331 33.63 8.62 38.91
C GLY A 331 34.27 8.65 37.51
N VAL A 332 33.96 9.66 36.68
CA VAL A 332 34.51 9.80 35.33
C VAL A 332 34.95 11.23 35.06
N ASP A 333 35.96 11.40 34.20
CA ASP A 333 36.37 12.72 33.69
C ASP A 333 35.57 13.04 32.42
N PRO A 334 34.70 14.07 32.42
CA PRO A 334 33.90 14.42 31.25
C PRO A 334 34.71 14.89 30.04
N ASN A 335 36.00 15.19 30.21
CA ASN A 335 36.90 15.52 29.09
C ASN A 335 37.49 14.28 28.42
N GLN A 336 37.41 13.10 29.05
CA GLN A 336 37.85 11.82 28.49
C GLN A 336 36.68 10.98 27.95
N GLU A 337 35.47 11.29 28.40
CA GLU A 337 34.22 10.65 27.95
C GLU A 337 33.51 11.48 26.87
N LEU A 338 32.55 10.88 26.16
CA LEU A 338 31.71 11.62 25.22
C LEU A 338 30.69 12.47 25.99
N THR A 339 31.03 13.73 26.20
CA THR A 339 30.14 14.71 26.83
C THR A 339 29.55 15.64 25.78
N GLU A 340 28.23 15.74 25.73
CA GLU A 340 27.50 16.58 24.77
C GLU A 340 26.52 17.51 25.47
N VAL A 341 26.18 18.64 24.84
CA VAL A 341 25.12 19.55 25.29
C VAL A 341 24.17 19.85 24.15
N ASN A 342 22.88 20.01 24.44
CA ASN A 342 21.93 20.53 23.45
C ASN A 342 22.40 21.90 22.94
N ALA A 343 22.35 22.10 21.63
CA ALA A 343 22.70 23.37 20.98
C ALA A 343 21.59 23.86 20.03
N ARG A 344 20.78 22.95 19.47
CA ARG A 344 19.76 23.25 18.45
C ARG A 344 18.37 22.85 18.92
N GLN A 345 17.37 23.63 18.51
CA GLN A 345 15.96 23.40 18.83
C GLN A 345 15.37 22.18 18.11
N THR A 346 15.78 21.96 16.86
CA THR A 346 15.28 20.89 15.97
C THR A 346 16.44 20.28 15.18
N VAL A 347 16.21 19.10 14.59
CA VAL A 347 17.20 18.38 13.76
C VAL A 347 16.78 18.40 12.29
N PHE A 348 15.53 18.09 11.98
CA PHE A 348 14.99 18.14 10.62
C PHE A 348 13.63 18.86 10.62
N TYR A 349 13.62 20.15 10.33
CA TYR A 349 12.42 20.97 10.46
C TYR A 349 12.48 22.17 9.49
N PRO A 350 11.57 22.23 8.50
CA PRO A 350 11.40 23.40 7.65
C PRO A 350 11.12 24.66 8.47
N GLU A 351 11.71 25.79 8.11
CA GLU A 351 11.41 27.06 8.77
C GLU A 351 10.10 27.67 8.28
N LYS A 352 9.66 27.32 7.05
CA LYS A 352 8.43 27.82 6.45
C LYS A 352 7.39 26.71 6.33
N PRO A 353 6.09 27.04 6.51
CA PRO A 353 5.03 26.08 6.27
C PRO A 353 4.86 25.77 4.78
N GLY A 354 4.12 24.70 4.47
CA GLY A 354 3.72 24.37 3.09
C GLY A 354 4.81 23.70 2.24
N LEU A 355 5.88 23.19 2.86
CA LEU A 355 6.86 22.38 2.13
C LEU A 355 6.33 20.95 2.00
N HIS A 356 5.55 20.69 0.96
CA HIS A 356 4.88 19.41 0.76
C HIS A 356 5.84 18.29 0.33
N TYR A 357 5.38 17.03 0.41
CA TYR A 357 5.99 15.86 -0.26
C TYR A 357 7.49 15.67 -0.01
N ILE A 358 7.94 15.80 1.24
CA ILE A 358 9.30 15.40 1.64
C ILE A 358 9.29 13.96 2.17
N THR A 359 10.32 13.18 1.84
CA THR A 359 10.59 11.86 2.42
C THR A 359 11.83 11.94 3.30
N LEU A 360 11.74 11.45 4.53
CA LEU A 360 12.86 11.29 5.47
C LEU A 360 13.01 9.81 5.84
N ARG A 361 14.11 9.18 5.43
CA ARG A 361 14.29 7.73 5.52
C ARG A 361 15.64 7.29 6.12
N GLY A 362 15.60 6.36 7.06
CA GLY A 362 16.78 5.58 7.44
C GLY A 362 17.76 6.25 8.41
N PHE A 363 17.42 7.41 8.99
CA PHE A 363 18.34 8.14 9.86
C PHE A 363 18.16 7.79 11.34
N THR A 364 19.23 7.92 12.12
CA THR A 364 19.13 8.16 13.56
C THR A 364 19.13 9.67 13.80
N LEU A 365 18.07 10.22 14.39
CA LEU A 365 17.96 11.65 14.71
C LEU A 365 17.80 11.84 16.23
N GLU A 366 18.71 12.59 16.85
CA GLU A 366 18.76 12.68 18.31
C GLU A 366 19.19 14.04 18.88
N HIS A 367 18.91 14.23 20.17
CA HIS A 367 19.37 15.35 21.01
C HIS A 367 18.83 16.73 20.56
N ALA A 368 17.53 16.98 20.73
CA ALA A 368 16.91 18.25 20.36
C ALA A 368 16.29 19.00 21.54
N ALA A 369 16.55 20.32 21.59
CA ALA A 369 16.01 21.23 22.59
C ALA A 369 14.60 21.73 22.22
N THR A 370 13.66 20.80 21.98
CA THR A 370 12.32 21.16 21.53
C THR A 370 11.49 21.81 22.64
N PRO A 371 10.65 22.81 22.29
CA PRO A 371 9.77 23.47 23.24
C PRO A 371 8.49 22.65 23.49
N TRP A 372 7.74 23.05 24.51
CA TRP A 372 6.40 22.52 24.76
C TRP A 372 5.47 22.83 23.58
N SER A 373 4.73 21.82 23.11
CA SER A 373 3.95 21.86 21.86
C SER A 373 2.46 21.61 22.07
N PRO A 374 1.71 22.54 22.71
CA PRO A 374 0.26 22.45 22.87
C PRO A 374 -0.48 22.68 21.54
N PRO A 375 -1.79 22.35 21.45
CA PRO A 375 -2.55 22.49 20.22
C PRO A 375 -2.81 23.94 19.78
N THR A 376 -2.54 24.91 20.66
CA THR A 376 -2.78 26.35 20.48
C THR A 376 -1.53 27.15 20.17
N THR A 377 -0.40 26.51 19.82
CA THR A 377 0.82 27.22 19.36
C THR A 377 1.37 26.51 18.13
N GLU A 378 2.50 26.98 17.59
CA GLU A 378 3.31 26.12 16.72
C GLU A 378 3.71 24.86 17.50
N GLN A 379 3.63 23.70 16.86
CA GLN A 379 4.08 22.45 17.46
C GLN A 379 5.41 22.04 16.84
N ILE A 380 6.48 22.27 17.59
CA ILE A 380 7.86 22.06 17.16
C ILE A 380 8.38 20.75 17.76
N GLY A 381 8.89 19.89 16.89
CA GLY A 381 9.48 18.60 17.24
C GLY A 381 10.90 18.47 16.74
N LEU A 382 11.58 17.38 17.12
CA LEU A 382 12.91 17.05 16.62
C LEU A 382 12.89 16.92 15.10
N VAL A 383 11.85 16.24 14.59
CA VAL A 383 11.45 16.18 13.18
C VAL A 383 10.07 16.79 13.03
N GLY A 384 9.82 17.61 11.99
CA GLY A 384 8.49 18.14 11.75
C GLY A 384 8.13 18.45 10.31
N THR A 385 6.84 18.30 9.99
CA THR A 385 6.30 18.57 8.64
C THR A 385 5.95 20.04 8.41
N HIS A 386 5.87 20.83 9.49
CA HIS A 386 5.53 22.26 9.53
C HIS A 386 4.36 22.62 8.60
N TRP A 387 3.13 22.24 8.96
CA TRP A 387 1.92 22.61 8.21
C TRP A 387 2.00 22.39 6.70
N SER A 388 2.20 21.13 6.32
CA SER A 388 2.36 20.73 4.92
C SER A 388 1.51 19.50 4.61
N LYS A 389 1.75 18.91 3.44
CA LYS A 389 1.00 17.75 2.95
C LYS A 389 1.94 16.66 2.49
N GLY A 390 1.55 15.41 2.71
CA GLY A 390 2.11 14.28 1.98
C GLY A 390 3.51 13.86 2.42
N TRP A 391 4.04 14.33 3.55
CA TRP A 391 5.33 13.83 4.06
C TRP A 391 5.36 12.34 4.33
N ILE A 392 6.56 11.77 4.22
CA ILE A 392 6.89 10.42 4.61
C ILE A 392 8.02 10.47 5.62
N ILE A 393 7.82 9.86 6.77
CA ILE A 393 8.85 9.70 7.81
C ILE A 393 8.94 8.21 8.07
N GLU A 394 9.99 7.56 7.60
CA GLU A 394 10.09 6.10 7.66
C GLU A 394 11.45 5.52 8.03
N ASN A 395 11.43 4.35 8.69
CA ASN A 395 12.64 3.59 9.02
C ASN A 395 13.69 4.42 9.79
N ASN A 396 13.26 5.42 10.57
CA ASN A 396 14.17 6.27 11.36
C ASN A 396 14.19 5.84 12.82
N THR A 397 15.32 6.06 13.50
CA THR A 397 15.41 6.05 14.96
C THR A 397 15.37 7.49 15.46
N ILE A 398 14.38 7.87 16.26
CA ILE A 398 14.16 9.25 16.72
C ILE A 398 14.15 9.25 18.25
N ARG A 399 15.09 9.95 18.89
CA ARG A 399 15.18 9.90 20.35
C ARG A 399 15.79 11.11 21.03
N TYR A 400 15.61 11.19 22.35
CA TYR A 400 16.20 12.24 23.19
C TYR A 400 15.80 13.65 22.76
N SER A 401 14.50 13.85 22.58
CA SER A 401 13.92 15.18 22.39
C SER A 401 13.40 15.69 23.72
N VAL A 402 13.72 16.93 24.09
CA VAL A 402 13.32 17.46 25.40
C VAL A 402 11.81 17.53 25.55
N CYS A 403 11.06 17.84 24.49
CA CYS A 403 9.61 17.70 24.46
C CYS A 403 9.15 16.65 23.44
N THR A 404 9.13 17.00 22.15
CA THR A 404 8.43 16.21 21.11
C THR A 404 9.40 15.57 20.12
N GLY A 405 9.23 14.28 19.84
CA GLY A 405 9.97 13.56 18.80
C GLY A 405 9.58 14.02 17.39
N VAL A 406 8.43 13.56 16.90
CA VAL A 406 7.88 13.91 15.58
C VAL A 406 6.69 14.84 15.76
N THR A 407 6.61 15.90 14.96
CA THR A 407 5.43 16.76 14.87
C THR A 407 4.81 16.74 13.47
N LEU A 408 3.51 16.48 13.42
CA LEU A 408 2.64 16.70 12.25
C LEU A 408 1.78 17.95 12.47
N GLY A 409 2.14 18.80 13.43
CA GLY A 409 1.27 19.84 13.96
C GLY A 409 1.21 21.12 13.14
N LYS A 410 0.49 22.09 13.71
CA LYS A 410 0.28 23.40 13.11
C LYS A 410 1.50 24.33 13.22
N TYR A 411 1.52 25.30 12.31
CA TYR A 411 2.42 26.45 12.25
C TYR A 411 2.12 27.48 13.34
N ASN A 412 2.96 28.51 13.49
CA ASN A 412 2.70 29.62 14.41
C ASN A 412 1.62 30.58 13.89
N ASP A 413 0.52 30.77 14.64
CA ASP A 413 -0.46 31.83 14.35
C ASP A 413 -0.19 33.02 15.29
N PRO A 414 -0.01 34.26 14.80
CA PRO A 414 0.15 35.43 15.66
C PRO A 414 -0.94 35.62 16.72
N LYS A 415 -2.15 35.07 16.50
CA LYS A 415 -3.25 35.11 17.47
C LYS A 415 -3.05 34.17 18.66
N ASP A 416 -2.25 33.12 18.51
CA ASP A 416 -1.95 32.13 19.55
C ASP A 416 -1.26 32.77 20.76
N VAL A 417 -0.43 33.79 20.54
CA VAL A 417 0.31 34.50 21.61
C VAL A 417 -0.62 35.21 22.60
N SER A 418 -1.83 35.56 22.17
CA SER A 418 -2.84 36.25 22.97
C SER A 418 -3.99 35.35 23.44
N ALA A 419 -3.99 34.09 23.03
CA ALA A 419 -5.01 33.12 23.38
C ALA A 419 -4.98 32.84 24.89
N LYS A 420 -6.16 32.67 25.50
CA LYS A 420 -6.25 32.18 26.87
C LYS A 420 -6.12 30.65 26.85
N ASP A 421 -5.71 30.08 27.98
CA ASP A 421 -5.69 28.63 28.20
C ASP A 421 -7.14 28.09 28.39
N THR A 422 -7.94 28.09 27.31
CA THR A 422 -9.36 27.71 27.32
C THR A 422 -9.79 26.98 26.04
N ALA A 423 -10.87 26.21 26.13
CA ALA A 423 -11.50 25.53 24.99
C ALA A 423 -11.95 26.52 23.88
N ASP A 424 -12.47 27.69 24.26
CA ASP A 424 -12.88 28.74 23.31
C ASP A 424 -11.69 29.28 22.50
N ALA A 425 -10.52 29.37 23.13
CA ALA A 425 -9.33 29.83 22.43
C ALA A 425 -8.92 28.83 21.35
N TYR A 426 -8.98 27.53 21.63
CA TYR A 426 -8.69 26.51 20.63
C TYR A 426 -9.74 26.46 19.50
N ASN A 427 -11.04 26.63 19.82
CA ASN A 427 -12.08 26.81 18.80
C ASN A 427 -11.76 27.96 17.84
N ASN A 428 -11.27 29.10 18.35
CA ASN A 428 -10.86 30.22 17.52
C ASN A 428 -9.65 29.89 16.63
N THR A 429 -8.66 29.15 17.16
CA THR A 429 -7.52 28.65 16.38
C THR A 429 -7.99 27.76 15.22
N ILE A 430 -8.96 26.86 15.46
CA ILE A 430 -9.51 25.95 14.45
C ILE A 430 -10.26 26.74 13.37
N GLU A 431 -11.17 27.64 13.74
CA GLU A 431 -11.90 28.48 12.78
C GLU A 431 -10.95 29.31 11.90
N TRP A 432 -9.86 29.79 12.50
CA TRP A 432 -8.84 30.50 11.76
C TRP A 432 -8.09 29.59 10.80
N ALA A 433 -7.67 28.41 11.24
CA ALA A 433 -7.02 27.43 10.36
C ALA A 433 -7.90 27.06 9.16
N VAL A 434 -9.21 26.87 9.36
CA VAL A 434 -10.17 26.67 8.25
C VAL A 434 -10.15 27.86 7.27
N LYS A 435 -10.16 29.10 7.79
CA LYS A 435 -10.06 30.32 6.96
C LYS A 435 -8.72 30.44 6.22
N GLN A 436 -7.65 29.87 6.77
CA GLN A 436 -6.31 29.82 6.15
C GLN A 436 -6.13 28.60 5.23
N GLY A 437 -7.20 27.86 4.93
CA GLY A 437 -7.16 26.75 4.00
C GLY A 437 -6.66 25.44 4.61
N TRP A 438 -7.00 25.15 5.88
CA TRP A 438 -6.86 23.82 6.47
C TRP A 438 -7.86 22.85 5.80
N THR A 439 -7.41 22.16 4.74
CA THR A 439 -8.20 21.20 3.98
C THR A 439 -7.38 19.95 3.63
N LYS A 440 -8.05 18.89 3.15
CA LYS A 440 -7.41 17.66 2.67
C LYS A 440 -6.41 17.92 1.53
N GLU A 441 -6.64 18.98 0.75
CA GLU A 441 -5.85 19.34 -0.42
C GLU A 441 -4.50 19.93 -0.03
N THR A 442 -4.41 20.61 1.11
CA THR A 442 -3.29 21.48 1.48
C THR A 442 -2.48 20.97 2.68
N VAL A 443 -3.10 20.21 3.59
CA VAL A 443 -2.50 19.80 4.87
C VAL A 443 -2.74 18.32 5.16
N GLY A 444 -1.79 17.68 5.85
CA GLY A 444 -1.90 16.30 6.33
C GLY A 444 -1.61 15.27 5.24
N SER A 445 -2.35 14.16 5.24
CA SER A 445 -2.06 13.00 4.37
C SER A 445 -0.61 12.50 4.51
N HIS A 446 -0.06 12.57 5.72
CA HIS A 446 1.30 12.14 6.03
C HIS A 446 1.36 10.63 6.25
N LEU A 447 2.54 10.03 6.05
CA LEU A 447 2.82 8.64 6.39
C LEU A 447 4.02 8.55 7.33
N VAL A 448 3.75 8.21 8.59
CA VAL A 448 4.78 7.96 9.60
C VAL A 448 4.84 6.47 9.86
N ARG A 449 5.90 5.81 9.39
CA ARG A 449 5.98 4.34 9.49
C ARG A 449 7.30 3.73 9.89
N ASN A 450 7.26 2.56 10.51
CA ASN A 450 8.46 1.76 10.80
C ASN A 450 9.56 2.54 11.53
N ASN A 451 9.21 3.59 12.28
CA ASN A 451 10.17 4.35 13.05
C ASN A 451 10.28 3.78 14.46
N HIS A 452 11.45 3.94 15.06
CA HIS A 452 11.69 3.68 16.47
C HIS A 452 11.80 5.01 17.21
N ILE A 453 10.78 5.37 17.98
CA ILE A 453 10.69 6.66 18.66
C ILE A 453 10.79 6.46 20.17
N SER A 454 11.75 7.09 20.85
CA SER A 454 11.90 6.92 22.30
C SER A 454 12.54 8.08 23.05
N HIS A 455 12.42 8.09 24.37
CA HIS A 455 13.11 9.06 25.24
C HIS A 455 12.74 10.52 24.92
N CYS A 456 11.45 10.82 24.76
CA CYS A 456 10.93 12.18 24.63
C CYS A 456 10.07 12.52 25.87
N GLU A 457 10.14 13.74 26.43
CA GLU A 457 9.41 14.04 27.69
C GLU A 457 8.00 14.63 27.51
N GLN A 458 7.60 15.05 26.30
CA GLN A 458 6.22 15.40 25.98
C GLN A 458 5.55 14.29 25.15
N ALA A 459 5.99 14.09 23.90
CA ALA A 459 5.36 13.12 23.02
C ALA A 459 6.33 12.43 22.08
N GLY A 460 6.02 11.18 21.73
CA GLY A 460 6.68 10.50 20.62
C GLY A 460 6.30 11.15 19.29
N ILE A 461 4.98 11.24 19.05
CA ILE A 461 4.39 11.91 17.89
C ILE A 461 3.30 12.87 18.37
N VAL A 462 3.34 14.14 17.95
CA VAL A 462 2.28 15.13 18.18
C VAL A 462 1.68 15.63 16.87
N GLY A 463 0.43 16.12 16.88
CA GLY A 463 -0.18 16.74 15.71
C GLY A 463 -1.57 17.32 15.98
N SER A 464 -1.65 18.64 16.05
CA SER A 464 -2.87 19.44 16.10
C SER A 464 -3.16 19.95 14.70
N LEU A 465 -4.33 19.59 14.14
CA LEU A 465 -4.83 19.95 12.82
C LEU A 465 -4.01 19.39 11.64
N GLY A 466 -2.69 19.43 11.69
CA GLY A 466 -1.83 18.97 10.59
C GLY A 466 -1.78 17.44 10.42
N ALA A 467 -2.35 16.67 11.35
CA ALA A 467 -2.39 15.21 11.27
C ALA A 467 -3.56 14.65 10.45
N ILE A 468 -4.49 15.48 9.94
CA ILE A 468 -5.65 15.02 9.16
C ILE A 468 -5.26 14.07 8.01
N PHE A 469 -6.10 13.07 7.73
CA PHE A 469 -5.94 12.08 6.67
C PHE A 469 -4.61 11.30 6.70
N SER A 470 -3.87 11.34 7.82
CA SER A 470 -2.53 10.75 7.90
C SER A 470 -2.59 9.30 8.36
N THR A 471 -1.52 8.54 8.07
CA THR A 471 -1.35 7.17 8.53
C THR A 471 -0.11 7.05 9.41
N VAL A 472 -0.27 6.52 10.61
CA VAL A 472 0.80 6.21 11.58
C VAL A 472 0.83 4.70 11.80
N THR A 473 1.86 4.02 11.29
CA THR A 473 1.84 2.55 11.28
C THR A 473 3.18 1.84 11.35
N GLY A 474 3.26 0.66 11.99
CA GLY A 474 4.50 -0.11 12.08
C GLY A 474 5.54 0.49 13.02
N ASN A 475 5.22 1.56 13.75
CA ASN A 475 6.19 2.24 14.62
C ASN A 475 6.32 1.53 15.97
N VAL A 476 7.51 1.61 16.54
CA VAL A 476 7.82 1.25 17.93
C VAL A 476 7.99 2.54 18.71
N ILE A 477 7.09 2.84 19.65
CA ILE A 477 7.09 4.10 20.41
C ILE A 477 7.16 3.78 21.90
N HIS A 478 8.20 4.23 22.59
CA HIS A 478 8.31 3.93 24.02
C HIS A 478 9.14 4.90 24.83
N ASP A 479 9.11 4.75 26.15
CA ASP A 479 9.88 5.57 27.08
C ASP A 479 9.59 7.06 26.92
N ILE A 480 8.31 7.40 26.87
CA ILE A 480 7.82 8.77 26.76
C ILE A 480 7.46 9.28 28.14
N ASN A 481 7.95 10.48 28.51
CA ASN A 481 7.84 11.08 29.84
C ASN A 481 8.38 10.17 30.96
N GLN A 482 9.52 9.51 30.75
CA GLN A 482 10.09 8.60 31.76
C GLN A 482 10.72 9.34 32.94
N ARG A 483 11.30 10.53 32.72
CA ARG A 483 11.88 11.33 33.82
C ARG A 483 10.79 12.03 34.61
N GLY A 484 9.69 12.42 33.95
CA GLY A 484 8.56 13.10 34.58
C GLY A 484 8.96 14.43 35.22
N ALA A 485 9.97 15.09 34.65
CA ALA A 485 10.55 16.33 35.18
C ALA A 485 9.48 17.43 35.29
N PHE A 486 8.62 17.52 34.29
CA PHE A 486 7.43 18.35 34.22
C PHE A 486 6.21 17.50 33.86
N GLY A 487 5.01 18.07 34.01
CA GLY A 487 3.75 17.50 33.61
C GLY A 487 3.00 18.43 32.64
N GLY A 488 1.75 18.08 32.35
CA GLY A 488 0.88 18.90 31.53
C GLY A 488 -0.10 18.07 30.73
N ALA A 489 -1.12 18.71 30.17
CA ALA A 489 -2.16 18.05 29.40
C ALA A 489 -1.78 17.85 27.92
N GLU A 490 -0.51 17.52 27.61
CA GLU A 490 -0.05 17.31 26.22
C GLU A 490 0.89 16.10 26.07
N ILE A 491 0.84 15.16 27.01
CA ILE A 491 1.86 14.12 27.16
C ILE A 491 1.30 12.74 26.79
N ALA A 492 1.77 12.16 25.67
CA ALA A 492 1.45 10.79 25.26
C ALA A 492 2.46 10.24 24.25
N GLY A 493 2.49 8.92 24.03
CA GLY A 493 3.23 8.30 22.94
C GLY A 493 2.83 8.89 21.58
N VAL A 494 1.54 8.91 21.30
CA VAL A 494 0.94 9.64 20.16
C VAL A 494 -0.14 10.57 20.70
N LYS A 495 -0.03 11.88 20.49
CA LYS A 495 -1.09 12.85 20.82
C LYS A 495 -1.56 13.61 19.58
N PHE A 496 -2.81 13.41 19.17
CA PHE A 496 -3.40 14.13 18.04
C PHE A 496 -4.64 14.92 18.41
N HIS A 497 -4.78 16.08 17.77
CA HIS A 497 -6.01 16.87 17.75
C HIS A 497 -6.50 17.05 16.31
N ALA A 498 -7.79 16.77 16.09
CA ALA A 498 -8.38 16.64 14.76
C ALA A 498 -7.68 15.66 13.80
N PRO A 499 -7.44 14.39 14.20
CA PRO A 499 -6.95 13.36 13.28
C PRO A 499 -8.07 12.84 12.36
N ILE A 500 -8.82 13.75 11.71
CA ILE A 500 -9.96 13.44 10.85
C ILE A 500 -9.50 12.42 9.79
N ASP A 501 -10.26 11.32 9.63
CA ASP A 501 -9.96 10.25 8.67
C ASP A 501 -8.54 9.66 8.74
N SER A 502 -7.85 9.83 9.87
CA SER A 502 -6.49 9.32 10.05
C SER A 502 -6.50 7.88 10.52
N VAL A 503 -5.44 7.13 10.20
CA VAL A 503 -5.29 5.72 10.58
C VAL A 503 -4.08 5.55 11.47
N ILE A 504 -4.29 5.06 12.69
CA ILE A 504 -3.21 4.67 13.62
C ILE A 504 -3.25 3.16 13.74
N SER A 505 -2.34 2.46 13.06
CA SER A 505 -2.43 1.00 12.97
C SER A 505 -1.13 0.25 13.11
N ASN A 506 -1.17 -0.98 13.63
CA ASN A 506 0.01 -1.85 13.69
C ASN A 506 1.22 -1.20 14.37
N ASN A 507 1.04 -0.41 15.44
CA ASN A 507 2.14 0.15 16.22
C ASN A 507 2.33 -0.66 17.52
N HIS A 508 3.55 -0.62 18.06
CA HIS A 508 3.89 -1.13 19.38
C HIS A 508 4.25 0.02 20.31
N ILE A 509 3.37 0.32 21.27
CA ILE A 509 3.45 1.52 22.11
C ILE A 509 3.48 1.14 23.59
N TYR A 510 4.59 1.41 24.27
CA TYR A 510 4.78 0.94 25.64
C TYR A 510 5.64 1.84 26.50
N ARG A 511 5.50 1.77 27.83
CA ARG A 511 6.22 2.66 28.77
C ARG A 511 6.05 4.14 28.43
N CYS A 512 4.84 4.54 28.04
CA CYS A 512 4.48 5.94 27.87
C CYS A 512 3.71 6.42 29.11
N HIS A 513 4.27 7.41 29.80
CA HIS A 513 3.73 7.96 31.04
C HIS A 513 3.09 9.33 30.81
N GLY A 514 2.72 10.01 31.89
CA GLY A 514 2.02 11.29 31.83
C GLY A 514 0.50 11.15 31.71
N THR A 515 -0.13 12.25 31.29
CA THR A 515 -1.59 12.45 31.30
C THR A 515 -2.32 11.66 30.22
N GLY A 516 -1.72 11.43 29.05
CA GLY A 516 -2.32 10.71 27.93
C GLY A 516 -1.80 9.29 27.69
N GLY A 517 -0.65 8.91 28.26
CA GLY A 517 -0.14 7.53 28.18
C GLY A 517 0.25 7.12 26.75
N GLY A 518 -0.32 6.04 26.23
CA GLY A 518 -0.01 5.47 24.92
C GLY A 518 -0.48 6.34 23.74
N ILE A 519 -1.76 6.28 23.41
CA ILE A 519 -2.39 7.09 22.36
C ILE A 519 -3.42 8.02 23.01
N TRP A 520 -3.34 9.32 22.70
CA TRP A 520 -4.31 10.33 23.10
C TRP A 520 -4.90 11.04 21.87
N LEU A 521 -6.19 10.82 21.62
CA LEU A 521 -6.95 11.50 20.57
C LEU A 521 -7.85 12.55 21.19
N ASP A 522 -7.45 13.81 21.07
CA ASP A 522 -8.01 14.95 21.79
C ASP A 522 -8.70 15.88 20.79
N TRP A 523 -10.03 15.82 20.73
CA TRP A 523 -10.92 16.56 19.80
C TRP A 523 -10.95 16.03 18.36
N MET A 524 -12.14 16.12 17.75
CA MET A 524 -12.37 16.02 16.29
C MET A 524 -11.82 14.74 15.63
N SER A 525 -11.78 13.61 16.34
CA SER A 525 -11.39 12.30 15.80
C SER A 525 -12.54 11.66 14.99
N GLN A 526 -13.03 12.40 14.01
CA GLN A 526 -14.15 12.02 13.15
C GLN A 526 -13.63 11.24 11.93
N GLY A 527 -14.12 10.02 11.75
CA GLY A 527 -13.65 9.09 10.70
C GLY A 527 -12.31 8.40 11.00
N THR A 528 -11.67 8.74 12.13
CA THR A 528 -10.39 8.15 12.55
C THR A 528 -10.51 6.65 12.82
N ARG A 529 -9.46 5.88 12.50
CA ARG A 529 -9.37 4.44 12.79
C ARG A 529 -8.11 4.11 13.59
N VAL A 530 -8.28 3.38 14.69
CA VAL A 530 -7.20 2.84 15.53
C VAL A 530 -7.24 1.32 15.45
N SER A 531 -6.30 0.69 14.73
CA SER A 531 -6.43 -0.74 14.40
C SER A 531 -5.16 -1.57 14.57
N GLY A 532 -5.24 -2.77 15.16
CA GLY A 532 -4.10 -3.71 15.13
C GLY A 532 -2.90 -3.32 15.99
N ASN A 533 -3.02 -2.38 16.93
CA ASN A 533 -1.92 -1.90 17.76
C ASN A 533 -1.69 -2.79 19.01
N LEU A 534 -0.44 -2.87 19.48
CA LEU A 534 -0.07 -3.47 20.76
C LEU A 534 0.31 -2.37 21.76
N LEU A 535 -0.44 -2.26 22.87
CA LEU A 535 -0.21 -1.26 23.92
C LEU A 535 -0.11 -1.91 25.30
N HIS A 536 0.95 -1.60 26.03
CA HIS A 536 1.20 -2.12 27.38
C HIS A 536 2.13 -1.22 28.21
N ASP A 537 2.16 -1.41 29.53
CA ASP A 537 3.03 -0.65 30.46
C ASP A 537 2.89 0.88 30.38
N ASN A 538 1.74 1.38 29.93
CA ASN A 538 1.43 2.79 29.81
C ASN A 538 0.63 3.29 31.02
N SER A 539 0.67 4.60 31.30
CA SER A 539 -0.23 5.22 32.29
C SER A 539 -1.70 5.00 31.95
N THR A 540 -2.00 5.00 30.65
CA THR A 540 -3.26 4.61 30.02
C THR A 540 -2.93 4.17 28.59
N ASP A 541 -3.61 3.17 28.01
CA ASP A 541 -3.27 2.77 26.64
C ASP A 541 -3.91 3.70 25.60
N PHE A 542 -5.21 3.95 25.73
CA PHE A 542 -5.96 4.78 24.81
C PHE A 542 -6.82 5.80 25.57
N PHE A 543 -6.55 7.07 25.35
CA PHE A 543 -7.34 8.18 25.86
C PHE A 543 -7.97 8.93 24.69
N PHE A 544 -9.29 9.01 24.65
CA PHE A 544 -10.00 9.72 23.60
C PHE A 544 -10.93 10.74 24.26
N GLU A 545 -10.63 12.01 24.00
CA GLU A 545 -11.16 13.15 24.73
C GLU A 545 -11.95 14.07 23.82
N VAL A 546 -13.18 14.37 24.23
CA VAL A 546 -14.13 15.29 23.59
C VAL A 546 -14.34 15.09 22.08
N ASN A 547 -14.40 13.82 21.67
CA ASN A 547 -14.73 13.41 20.31
C ASN A 547 -16.22 13.04 20.17
N HIS A 548 -16.77 13.27 18.97
CA HIS A 548 -18.17 12.96 18.64
C HIS A 548 -18.33 11.71 17.76
N GLY A 549 -17.21 11.14 17.30
CA GLY A 549 -17.19 10.03 16.34
C GLY A 549 -17.52 10.44 14.90
N PRO A 550 -17.74 9.47 13.99
CA PRO A 550 -17.48 8.04 14.21
C PRO A 550 -15.99 7.79 14.37
N LEU A 551 -15.61 7.12 15.46
CA LEU A 551 -14.23 6.68 15.74
C LEU A 551 -14.22 5.15 15.76
N MET A 552 -13.42 4.52 14.91
CA MET A 552 -13.31 3.06 14.84
C MET A 552 -12.07 2.57 15.59
N VAL A 553 -12.24 1.64 16.52
CA VAL A 553 -11.17 1.05 17.33
C VAL A 553 -11.27 -0.47 17.23
N ASP A 554 -10.43 -1.09 16.41
CA ASP A 554 -10.57 -2.51 16.08
C ASP A 554 -9.30 -3.34 16.17
N ASN A 555 -9.41 -4.62 16.53
CA ASN A 555 -8.29 -5.54 16.54
C ASN A 555 -7.08 -5.07 17.37
N ASN A 556 -7.24 -4.28 18.43
CA ASN A 556 -6.10 -3.84 19.26
C ASN A 556 -5.90 -4.73 20.49
N ILE A 557 -4.68 -4.72 21.04
CA ILE A 557 -4.31 -5.38 22.29
C ILE A 557 -3.94 -4.31 23.32
N PHE A 558 -4.78 -4.14 24.34
CA PHE A 558 -4.63 -3.16 25.43
C PHE A 558 -4.39 -3.86 26.77
N LEU A 559 -3.16 -3.79 27.27
CA LEU A 559 -2.71 -4.57 28.45
C LEU A 559 -2.32 -3.73 29.65
N SER A 560 -2.41 -2.40 29.59
CA SER A 560 -2.14 -1.54 30.75
C SER A 560 -3.30 -1.55 31.75
N ASN A 561 -3.03 -1.15 33.00
CA ASN A 561 -4.03 -1.13 34.08
C ASN A 561 -5.25 -0.24 33.78
N LYS A 562 -5.06 0.81 32.97
CA LYS A 562 -6.10 1.72 32.48
C LYS A 562 -6.12 1.67 30.95
N PRO A 563 -6.73 0.65 30.33
CA PRO A 563 -6.65 0.48 28.89
C PRO A 563 -7.40 1.61 28.16
N LEU A 564 -8.58 2.00 28.65
CA LEU A 564 -9.44 2.98 27.99
C LEU A 564 -9.85 4.10 28.95
N ARG A 565 -9.57 5.35 28.57
CA ARG A 565 -10.17 6.56 29.15
C ARG A 565 -11.08 7.19 28.10
N ASP A 566 -12.38 7.21 28.38
CA ASP A 566 -13.40 7.65 27.44
C ASP A 566 -14.01 8.96 27.90
N TRP A 567 -13.56 10.07 27.33
CA TRP A 567 -14.17 11.38 27.58
C TRP A 567 -14.91 11.87 26.34
N SER A 568 -15.49 10.93 25.58
CA SER A 568 -16.05 11.13 24.24
C SER A 568 -17.37 10.38 24.06
N GLN A 569 -17.86 10.34 22.82
CA GLN A 569 -19.03 9.60 22.36
C GLN A 569 -18.86 9.20 20.89
N GLY A 570 -19.73 8.34 20.36
CA GLY A 570 -19.71 7.96 18.93
C GLY A 570 -18.56 7.02 18.54
N THR A 571 -18.05 6.21 19.47
CA THR A 571 -16.92 5.30 19.24
C THR A 571 -17.36 3.85 19.09
N ALA A 572 -16.73 3.10 18.19
CA ALA A 572 -16.95 1.66 18.01
C ALA A 572 -15.69 0.86 18.37
N PHE A 573 -15.79 0.03 19.40
CA PHE A 573 -14.78 -0.92 19.84
C PHE A 573 -15.14 -2.31 19.32
N SER A 574 -14.34 -2.84 18.41
CA SER A 574 -14.61 -4.13 17.76
C SER A 574 -13.41 -5.08 17.82
N HIS A 575 -13.60 -6.32 18.26
CA HIS A 575 -12.51 -7.32 18.22
C HIS A 575 -11.24 -6.93 18.98
N ASN A 576 -11.32 -6.15 20.06
CA ASN A 576 -10.15 -5.80 20.87
C ASN A 576 -9.93 -6.78 22.04
N LEU A 577 -8.69 -6.85 22.54
CA LEU A 577 -8.34 -7.46 23.82
C LEU A 577 -8.08 -6.36 24.85
N ILE A 578 -8.80 -6.35 25.98
CA ILE A 578 -8.81 -5.22 26.93
C ILE A 578 -8.61 -5.74 28.36
N ALA A 579 -7.51 -5.37 29.03
CA ALA A 579 -7.09 -5.99 30.30
C ALA A 579 -7.00 -5.07 31.53
N GLY A 580 -7.96 -4.15 31.72
CA GLY A 580 -7.96 -3.25 32.88
C GLY A 580 -9.21 -2.37 33.02
N THR A 581 -9.13 -1.31 33.81
CA THR A 581 -10.30 -0.48 34.13
C THR A 581 -10.61 0.55 33.03
N ILE A 582 -11.84 0.54 32.54
CA ILE A 582 -12.38 1.53 31.58
C ILE A 582 -12.98 2.70 32.35
N VAL A 583 -12.66 3.93 31.97
CA VAL A 583 -13.06 5.15 32.71
C VAL A 583 -13.81 6.13 31.81
N PRO A 584 -15.15 6.03 31.71
CA PRO A 584 -15.97 6.99 30.99
C PRO A 584 -16.31 8.23 31.83
N ILE A 585 -16.22 9.43 31.26
CA ILE A 585 -16.54 10.72 31.90
C ILE A 585 -17.15 11.70 30.89
N ALA A 586 -18.35 12.23 31.19
CA ALA A 586 -19.00 13.29 30.38
C ALA A 586 -18.25 14.63 30.46
N GLN A 587 -18.36 15.46 29.42
CA GLN A 587 -17.63 16.73 29.31
C GLN A 587 -18.55 17.88 28.90
N ALA A 588 -18.45 19.00 29.62
CA ALA A 588 -19.23 20.21 29.35
C ALA A 588 -18.65 21.08 28.22
N ARG A 589 -17.46 20.76 27.70
CA ARG A 589 -16.79 21.53 26.64
C ARG A 589 -17.49 21.34 25.31
N THR A 590 -17.63 22.43 24.54
CA THR A 590 -18.15 22.40 23.17
C THR A 590 -17.01 22.31 22.16
N THR A 591 -17.01 21.27 21.34
CA THR A 591 -15.98 21.00 20.33
C THR A 591 -16.58 20.84 18.94
N PRO A 592 -15.81 21.06 17.85
CA PRO A 592 -16.33 21.00 16.49
C PRO A 592 -16.77 19.61 16.05
N VAL A 593 -17.80 19.61 15.20
CA VAL A 593 -18.29 18.49 14.39
C VAL A 593 -18.08 18.88 12.94
N HIS A 594 -17.65 17.93 12.11
CA HIS A 594 -17.31 18.18 10.72
C HIS A 594 -18.29 17.53 9.75
N GLN A 595 -18.27 17.96 8.49
CA GLN A 595 -18.83 17.15 7.41
C GLN A 595 -18.02 15.85 7.30
N PRO A 596 -18.66 14.72 6.95
CA PRO A 596 -17.95 13.47 6.68
C PRO A 596 -16.77 13.66 5.73
N HIS A 597 -15.62 13.09 6.09
CA HIS A 597 -14.39 13.09 5.29
C HIS A 597 -13.83 14.48 4.93
N SER A 598 -14.10 15.49 5.75
CA SER A 598 -13.78 16.88 5.47
C SER A 598 -13.35 17.62 6.75
N THR A 599 -12.57 18.69 6.59
CA THR A 599 -12.26 19.64 7.67
C THR A 599 -13.36 20.68 7.87
N GLN A 600 -14.37 20.71 7.00
CA GLN A 600 -15.46 21.69 7.09
C GLN A 600 -16.29 21.49 8.36
N ILE A 601 -16.34 22.53 9.20
CA ILE A 601 -17.11 22.53 10.45
C ILE A 601 -18.61 22.70 10.16
N VAL A 602 -19.45 21.84 10.72
CA VAL A 602 -20.92 21.94 10.65
C VAL A 602 -21.56 22.47 11.94
N GLY A 603 -20.83 22.44 13.05
CA GLY A 603 -21.27 23.06 14.30
C GLY A 603 -20.39 22.69 15.50
N LEU A 604 -20.67 23.31 16.64
CA LEU A 604 -20.08 22.96 17.93
C LEU A 604 -21.09 22.15 18.77
N ARG A 605 -20.61 21.13 19.48
CA ARG A 605 -21.44 20.25 20.32
C ARG A 605 -20.72 19.89 21.62
N ASN A 606 -21.48 19.69 22.69
CA ASN A 606 -21.01 19.16 23.98
C ASN A 606 -20.90 17.63 23.93
N ILE A 607 -20.31 17.03 24.98
CA ILE A 607 -20.14 15.58 25.10
C ILE A 607 -21.03 15.07 26.23
N ASP A 608 -22.10 14.38 25.87
CA ASP A 608 -23.05 13.82 26.83
C ASP A 608 -22.54 12.46 27.40
N SER A 609 -21.52 11.88 26.76
CA SER A 609 -21.04 10.50 26.95
C SER A 609 -22.07 9.42 26.62
N GLY A 610 -21.59 8.28 26.13
CA GLY A 610 -22.43 7.20 25.56
C GLY A 610 -22.41 7.21 24.03
N ASP A 611 -23.43 6.66 23.37
CA ASP A 611 -23.43 6.40 21.91
C ASP A 611 -22.18 5.62 21.46
N ASN A 612 -21.77 4.64 22.27
CA ASN A 612 -20.64 3.78 21.96
C ASN A 612 -21.11 2.38 21.56
N ARG A 613 -20.27 1.69 20.79
CA ARG A 613 -20.52 0.32 20.32
C ARG A 613 -19.40 -0.59 20.83
N PHE A 614 -19.75 -1.71 21.42
CA PHE A 614 -18.80 -2.75 21.84
C PHE A 614 -19.20 -4.07 21.19
N PHE A 615 -18.50 -4.49 20.14
CA PHE A 615 -18.77 -5.74 19.45
C PHE A 615 -17.59 -6.69 19.51
N ASN A 616 -17.83 -7.94 19.88
CA ASN A 616 -16.85 -9.01 19.78
C ASN A 616 -15.52 -8.72 20.51
N ASN A 617 -15.49 -7.95 21.59
CA ASN A 617 -14.25 -7.70 22.36
C ASN A 617 -14.04 -8.79 23.41
N VAL A 618 -12.80 -8.99 23.85
CA VAL A 618 -12.44 -9.83 25.00
C VAL A 618 -11.92 -8.93 26.13
N PHE A 619 -12.64 -8.93 27.25
CA PHE A 619 -12.29 -8.22 28.48
C PHE A 619 -11.65 -9.18 29.48
N LEU A 620 -10.42 -8.90 29.88
CA LEU A 620 -9.61 -9.70 30.80
C LEU A 620 -9.59 -9.10 32.20
N ASN A 621 -9.02 -9.84 33.17
CA ASN A 621 -8.78 -9.36 34.53
C ASN A 621 -10.02 -8.82 35.27
N GLY A 622 -11.23 -9.27 34.89
CA GLY A 622 -12.48 -8.74 35.45
C GLY A 622 -12.81 -7.31 35.00
N SER A 623 -12.21 -6.83 33.91
CA SER A 623 -12.66 -5.62 33.21
C SER A 623 -14.14 -5.73 32.86
N ASP A 624 -14.90 -4.64 33.02
CA ASP A 624 -16.33 -4.58 32.70
C ASP A 624 -16.74 -3.21 32.16
N LEU A 625 -17.99 -3.10 31.73
CA LEU A 625 -18.59 -1.87 31.19
C LEU A 625 -19.61 -1.21 32.14
N LYS A 626 -19.65 -1.60 33.43
CA LYS A 626 -20.68 -1.09 34.37
C LYS A 626 -20.65 0.42 34.53
N ARG A 627 -19.48 1.03 34.37
CA ARG A 627 -19.30 2.49 34.46
C ARG A 627 -20.02 3.27 33.36
N TYR A 628 -20.54 2.62 32.31
CA TYR A 628 -21.40 3.25 31.31
C TYR A 628 -22.88 3.34 31.71
N GLN A 629 -23.31 2.61 32.75
CA GLN A 629 -24.73 2.59 33.19
C GLN A 629 -25.33 3.97 33.51
N PRO A 630 -24.58 4.95 34.07
CA PRO A 630 -25.16 6.25 34.41
C PRO A 630 -25.47 7.17 33.21
N PHE A 631 -24.98 6.88 32.01
CA PHE A 631 -25.16 7.76 30.85
C PHE A 631 -26.48 7.48 30.12
N SER A 632 -27.14 8.54 29.66
CA SER A 632 -28.46 8.46 29.03
C SER A 632 -28.42 8.04 27.56
N ALA A 633 -27.29 8.26 26.87
CA ALA A 633 -27.12 7.82 25.49
C ALA A 633 -26.83 6.30 25.43
N PRO A 634 -27.54 5.52 24.60
CA PRO A 634 -27.45 4.07 24.61
C PRO A 634 -26.05 3.60 24.18
N THR A 635 -25.55 2.54 24.82
CA THR A 635 -24.37 1.80 24.38
C THR A 635 -24.83 0.50 23.74
N ALA A 636 -24.48 0.27 22.47
CA ALA A 636 -24.80 -0.97 21.76
C ALA A 636 -23.72 -2.01 22.05
N MET A 637 -24.11 -3.25 22.36
CA MET A 637 -23.13 -4.32 22.60
C MET A 637 -23.64 -5.70 22.20
N GLN A 638 -22.79 -6.51 21.58
CA GLN A 638 -23.05 -7.91 21.22
C GLN A 638 -21.73 -8.69 21.09
N GLY A 639 -21.74 -10.00 21.36
CA GLY A 639 -20.59 -10.88 21.13
C GLY A 639 -19.37 -10.65 22.02
N ASN A 640 -19.42 -9.76 23.03
CA ASN A 640 -18.29 -9.53 23.92
C ASN A 640 -18.13 -10.64 24.97
N VAL A 641 -16.88 -10.92 25.33
CA VAL A 641 -16.48 -11.89 26.34
C VAL A 641 -15.90 -11.17 27.55
N PHE A 642 -16.40 -11.50 28.75
CA PHE A 642 -15.89 -10.98 30.01
C PHE A 642 -15.31 -12.13 30.83
N THR A 643 -14.00 -12.09 31.10
CA THR A 643 -13.30 -13.17 31.80
C THR A 643 -12.34 -12.64 32.88
N ARG A 644 -12.02 -13.51 33.85
CA ARG A 644 -10.98 -13.29 34.86
C ARG A 644 -9.61 -13.84 34.41
N SER A 645 -9.54 -14.42 33.22
CA SER A 645 -8.30 -14.81 32.55
C SER A 645 -7.27 -13.69 32.54
N LYS A 646 -6.00 -14.08 32.58
CA LYS A 646 -4.86 -13.17 32.50
C LYS A 646 -4.21 -13.29 31.12
N ALA A 647 -3.62 -12.19 30.69
CA ALA A 647 -2.67 -12.14 29.59
C ALA A 647 -1.31 -11.71 30.14
N ARG A 648 -0.23 -12.26 29.59
CA ARG A 648 1.13 -11.75 29.83
C ARG A 648 1.89 -11.67 28.51
N LEU A 649 2.77 -10.68 28.41
CA LEU A 649 3.74 -10.61 27.31
C LEU A 649 5.01 -11.35 27.70
N VAL A 650 5.56 -12.11 26.77
CA VAL A 650 6.81 -12.85 26.90
C VAL A 650 7.74 -12.42 25.76
N SER A 651 8.86 -11.81 26.11
CA SER A 651 9.89 -11.49 25.12
C SER A 651 10.71 -12.74 24.80
N LYS A 652 10.99 -12.94 23.51
CA LYS A 652 11.88 -13.97 22.96
C LYS A 652 12.84 -13.30 21.97
N ALA A 653 13.88 -14.03 21.55
CA ALA A 653 14.93 -13.54 20.67
C ALA A 653 14.41 -12.95 19.35
N ASP A 654 13.32 -13.49 18.84
CA ASP A 654 12.73 -13.09 17.58
C ASP A 654 11.52 -12.15 17.74
N GLY A 655 11.05 -11.88 18.96
CA GLY A 655 9.92 -10.97 19.19
C GLY A 655 9.18 -11.14 20.52
N ILE A 656 8.09 -10.41 20.67
CA ILE A 656 7.16 -10.39 21.80
C ILE A 656 5.98 -11.31 21.50
N TYR A 657 5.71 -12.19 22.44
CA TYR A 657 4.62 -13.15 22.42
C TYR A 657 3.56 -12.78 23.47
N LEU A 658 2.30 -12.99 23.14
CA LEU A 658 1.17 -12.92 24.04
C LEU A 658 0.84 -14.34 24.51
N ASP A 659 1.03 -14.59 25.80
CA ASP A 659 0.49 -15.76 26.49
C ASP A 659 -0.89 -15.39 27.03
N LEU A 660 -1.92 -16.11 26.58
CA LEU A 660 -3.30 -15.86 26.91
C LEU A 660 -4.00 -17.18 27.27
N GLU A 661 -4.51 -17.25 28.48
CA GLU A 661 -5.31 -18.40 28.95
C GLU A 661 -6.79 -18.06 28.84
N LEU A 662 -7.43 -18.38 27.72
CA LEU A 662 -8.90 -18.34 27.63
C LEU A 662 -9.44 -19.72 28.03
N GLY A 663 -10.34 -19.77 29.02
CA GLY A 663 -11.10 -20.98 29.31
C GLY A 663 -12.01 -21.38 28.14
N GLU A 664 -12.88 -22.39 28.32
CA GLU A 664 -13.86 -22.77 27.29
C GLU A 664 -14.60 -21.53 26.76
N SER A 665 -14.54 -21.35 25.44
CA SER A 665 -15.03 -20.17 24.74
C SER A 665 -16.49 -19.92 25.10
N PRO A 666 -16.88 -18.72 25.59
CA PRO A 666 -18.29 -18.36 25.70
C PRO A 666 -18.80 -18.04 24.30
N ALA A 667 -19.00 -19.08 23.49
CA ALA A 667 -19.58 -19.00 22.17
C ALA A 667 -21.08 -18.70 22.29
N GLY A 668 -21.42 -17.44 22.54
CA GLY A 668 -22.64 -16.87 21.99
C GLY A 668 -22.41 -16.48 20.54
N GLU A 669 -23.47 -16.40 19.72
CA GLU A 669 -23.41 -15.97 18.32
C GLU A 669 -22.82 -14.55 18.21
N ALA A 670 -21.53 -14.46 17.89
CA ALA A 670 -20.85 -13.19 17.64
C ALA A 670 -21.20 -12.72 16.22
N PRO A 671 -21.69 -11.49 16.02
CA PRO A 671 -22.03 -11.00 14.69
C PRO A 671 -20.78 -10.58 13.92
N LEU A 672 -20.80 -10.68 12.60
CA LEU A 672 -19.81 -9.98 11.80
C LEU A 672 -19.99 -8.46 11.88
N VAL A 673 -18.95 -7.74 12.29
CA VAL A 673 -19.02 -6.30 12.44
C VAL A 673 -18.91 -5.60 11.08
N THR A 674 -19.97 -4.89 10.70
CA THR A 674 -20.07 -4.10 9.47
C THR A 674 -20.53 -2.67 9.76
N SER A 675 -20.36 -1.74 8.82
CA SER A 675 -20.95 -0.39 8.93
C SER A 675 -22.45 -0.41 9.18
N GLU A 676 -23.16 -1.39 8.61
CA GLU A 676 -24.60 -1.55 8.81
C GLU A 676 -24.92 -1.92 10.26
N LEU A 677 -24.20 -2.89 10.84
CA LEU A 677 -24.34 -3.27 12.24
C LEU A 677 -24.00 -2.11 13.18
N LEU A 678 -22.94 -1.35 12.86
CA LEU A 678 -22.53 -0.20 13.65
C LEU A 678 -23.50 0.97 13.50
N GLY A 679 -24.19 1.12 12.37
CA GLY A 679 -25.11 2.24 12.14
C GLY A 679 -24.39 3.60 12.09
N LEU A 680 -25.02 4.63 12.65
CA LEU A 680 -24.56 6.02 12.61
C LEU A 680 -24.04 6.47 13.97
N ALA A 681 -22.92 7.21 14.00
CA ALA A 681 -22.59 8.05 15.14
C ALA A 681 -23.58 9.22 15.21
N LYS A 682 -24.23 9.39 16.36
CA LYS A 682 -25.46 10.18 16.50
C LYS A 682 -25.24 11.67 16.24
N VAL A 683 -24.19 12.25 16.80
CA VAL A 683 -23.91 13.68 16.71
C VAL A 683 -23.46 14.14 15.31
N PRO A 684 -22.45 13.50 14.67
CA PRO A 684 -22.07 13.83 13.30
C PRO A 684 -23.10 13.36 12.27
N ASN A 685 -24.01 12.45 12.65
CA ASN A 685 -24.93 11.77 11.73
C ASN A 685 -24.19 11.12 10.56
N GLN A 686 -23.08 10.43 10.85
CA GLN A 686 -22.18 9.81 9.88
C GLN A 686 -22.06 8.31 10.16
N ARG A 687 -21.94 7.50 9.09
CA ARG A 687 -21.67 6.06 9.19
C ARG A 687 -20.25 5.80 9.66
N PHE A 688 -20.06 4.69 10.37
CA PHE A 688 -18.71 4.16 10.58
C PHE A 688 -18.20 3.64 9.24
N GLU A 689 -17.40 4.42 8.54
CA GLU A 689 -16.88 4.09 7.20
C GLU A 689 -15.41 4.51 7.07
N GLN A 690 -14.74 4.01 6.04
CA GLN A 690 -13.35 4.33 5.72
C GLN A 690 -13.25 5.76 5.13
N ALA A 691 -12.05 6.34 5.12
CA ALA A 691 -11.80 7.69 4.61
C ALA A 691 -12.17 7.94 3.13
N ASN A 692 -12.43 6.88 2.36
CA ASN A 692 -12.91 6.93 0.99
C ASN A 692 -14.44 6.72 0.87
N GLY A 693 -15.17 6.66 1.99
CA GLY A 693 -16.60 6.38 2.06
C GLY A 693 -16.97 4.90 1.98
N ALA A 694 -15.98 3.98 1.90
CA ALA A 694 -16.26 2.55 1.85
C ALA A 694 -16.73 2.03 3.22
N ALA A 695 -17.74 1.16 3.22
CA ALA A 695 -18.20 0.52 4.44
C ALA A 695 -17.09 -0.32 5.10
N TYR A 696 -17.07 -0.32 6.43
CA TYR A 696 -16.33 -1.31 7.22
C TYR A 696 -16.98 -2.68 7.10
N ARG A 697 -16.12 -3.67 6.97
CA ARG A 697 -16.41 -5.09 7.12
C ARG A 697 -15.20 -5.70 7.84
N LEU A 698 -15.35 -6.05 9.11
CA LEU A 698 -14.25 -6.54 9.94
C LEU A 698 -14.16 -8.07 9.88
N ASP A 699 -13.74 -8.59 8.74
CA ASP A 699 -13.52 -10.03 8.51
C ASP A 699 -12.05 -10.45 8.60
N THR A 700 -11.15 -9.56 9.02
CA THR A 700 -9.74 -9.85 9.26
C THR A 700 -9.33 -9.59 10.71
N ASP A 701 -8.36 -10.36 11.20
CA ASP A 701 -7.85 -10.29 12.56
C ASP A 701 -6.58 -9.43 12.70
N TYR A 702 -5.98 -9.41 13.89
CA TYR A 702 -4.75 -8.68 14.24
C TYR A 702 -3.55 -8.97 13.32
N PHE A 703 -3.49 -10.17 12.75
CA PHE A 703 -2.44 -10.63 11.84
C PHE A 703 -2.85 -10.53 10.37
N GLY A 704 -4.08 -10.11 10.09
CA GLY A 704 -4.66 -10.11 8.74
C GLY A 704 -5.29 -11.45 8.33
N HIS A 705 -5.38 -12.43 9.23
CA HIS A 705 -6.04 -13.69 8.93
C HIS A 705 -7.56 -13.51 8.81
N GLN A 706 -8.18 -14.28 7.93
CA GLN A 706 -9.62 -14.28 7.74
C GLN A 706 -10.33 -14.85 8.97
N ARG A 707 -11.39 -14.16 9.41
CA ARG A 707 -12.31 -14.61 10.46
C ARG A 707 -13.40 -15.49 9.86
N ASN A 708 -13.96 -16.39 10.66
CA ASN A 708 -15.22 -17.05 10.29
C ASN A 708 -16.32 -15.98 10.17
N VAL A 709 -16.90 -15.81 8.98
CA VAL A 709 -17.87 -14.74 8.71
C VAL A 709 -19.25 -14.99 9.32
N GLU A 710 -19.58 -16.25 9.63
CA GLU A 710 -20.86 -16.62 10.24
C GLU A 710 -20.81 -16.48 11.76
N ASN A 711 -19.66 -16.79 12.35
CA ASN A 711 -19.44 -16.68 13.79
C ASN A 711 -17.98 -16.27 14.08
N PRO A 712 -17.63 -14.99 13.91
CA PRO A 712 -16.28 -14.51 14.15
C PRO A 712 -15.85 -14.74 15.60
N ALA A 713 -14.63 -15.21 15.82
CA ALA A 713 -14.10 -15.30 17.16
C ALA A 713 -14.04 -13.90 17.83
N PRO A 714 -14.49 -13.78 19.10
CA PRO A 714 -14.31 -12.55 19.85
C PRO A 714 -12.82 -12.30 20.12
N GLY A 715 -12.48 -11.02 20.20
CA GLY A 715 -11.12 -10.55 20.39
C GLY A 715 -10.35 -10.44 19.07
N PRO A 716 -9.06 -10.10 19.18
CA PRO A 716 -8.26 -9.66 18.04
C PRO A 716 -7.77 -10.81 17.15
N PHE A 717 -8.09 -12.06 17.45
CA PHE A 717 -7.56 -13.24 16.74
C PHE A 717 -8.68 -14.05 16.08
N ALA A 718 -8.42 -14.63 14.92
CA ALA A 718 -9.40 -15.41 14.15
C ALA A 718 -9.70 -16.80 14.74
N ALA A 719 -8.77 -17.37 15.52
CA ALA A 719 -8.93 -18.66 16.19
C ALA A 719 -8.81 -18.50 17.71
N ALA A 720 -9.75 -19.07 18.46
CA ALA A 720 -9.72 -19.16 19.92
C ALA A 720 -10.05 -20.60 20.32
N ASP A 721 -9.12 -21.52 20.11
CA ASP A 721 -9.25 -22.95 20.42
C ASP A 721 -8.96 -23.25 21.90
N GLY A 722 -9.69 -22.60 22.82
CA GLY A 722 -10.01 -23.10 24.18
C GLY A 722 -8.90 -23.67 25.09
N LYS A 723 -7.61 -23.46 24.80
CA LYS A 723 -6.45 -23.87 25.62
C LYS A 723 -5.37 -22.80 25.49
N GLU A 724 -4.50 -22.68 26.48
CA GLU A 724 -3.41 -21.69 26.54
C GLU A 724 -2.84 -21.34 25.15
N ILE A 725 -2.98 -20.08 24.76
CA ILE A 725 -2.59 -19.55 23.46
C ILE A 725 -1.30 -18.75 23.65
N GLN A 726 -0.24 -19.10 22.93
CA GLN A 726 0.99 -18.30 22.85
C GLN A 726 1.18 -17.80 21.41
N LEU A 727 0.98 -16.50 21.18
CA LEU A 727 1.02 -15.88 19.84
C LEU A 727 2.12 -14.82 19.75
N LYS A 728 2.96 -14.85 18.71
CA LYS A 728 3.91 -13.76 18.43
C LYS A 728 3.14 -12.51 17.98
N VAL A 729 3.05 -11.51 18.82
CA VAL A 729 2.29 -10.27 18.56
C VAL A 729 3.18 -9.14 18.04
N TRP A 730 4.51 -9.21 18.23
CA TRP A 730 5.44 -8.22 17.70
C TRP A 730 6.86 -8.77 17.49
N PRO A 731 7.63 -8.34 16.47
CA PRO A 731 7.06 -7.91 15.21
C PRO A 731 6.11 -9.01 14.73
N LYS A 732 5.00 -8.64 14.11
CA LYS A 732 4.11 -9.63 13.49
C LYS A 732 4.98 -10.42 12.51
N LYS A 733 4.99 -11.78 12.63
CA LYS A 733 5.80 -12.69 11.79
C LYS A 733 5.76 -12.16 10.37
N GLU A 734 6.92 -12.03 9.70
CA GLU A 734 7.04 -11.38 8.40
C GLU A 734 5.76 -11.60 7.62
N LEU A 735 5.00 -10.52 7.46
CA LEU A 735 4.15 -10.32 6.30
C LEU A 735 5.15 -10.32 5.14
N LYS A 736 5.65 -11.51 4.78
CA LYS A 736 6.36 -11.96 3.60
C LYS A 736 7.01 -10.89 2.71
N GLU A 737 7.77 -9.90 3.19
CA GLU A 737 7.98 -8.63 2.45
C GLU A 737 6.69 -7.95 1.87
N GLU A 738 5.51 -8.52 2.15
CA GLU A 738 4.14 -8.19 1.80
C GLU A 738 3.56 -7.14 2.77
N CYS A 739 4.27 -6.79 3.84
CA CYS A 739 4.13 -5.48 4.50
C CYS A 739 5.49 -4.78 4.66
N ARG A 740 6.05 -4.35 3.52
CA ARG A 740 6.23 -2.89 3.45
C ARG A 740 4.86 -2.31 3.80
N ILE A 741 4.74 -1.51 4.85
CA ILE A 741 3.79 -0.40 4.69
C ILE A 741 4.32 0.25 3.42
N ARG A 742 3.70 -0.03 2.28
CA ARG A 742 4.00 0.66 1.04
C ARG A 742 3.51 2.06 1.32
N LEU A 743 4.21 3.04 0.79
CA LEU A 743 3.51 4.32 0.65
C LEU A 743 2.26 3.96 -0.15
N PRO A 744 1.12 4.60 0.02
CA PRO A 744 0.32 4.82 -1.16
C PRO A 744 1.17 5.67 -2.12
N SER A 745 2.19 5.07 -2.76
CA SER A 745 2.38 5.18 -4.19
C SER A 745 1.42 4.14 -4.79
N GLY A 746 0.13 4.24 -4.51
CA GLY A 746 -0.63 5.38 -4.97
C GLY A 746 -1.15 5.11 -6.38
N ARG A 747 -1.37 3.83 -6.73
CA ARG A 747 -2.36 3.20 -7.64
C ARG A 747 -1.75 2.05 -8.49
N LEU A 748 -2.56 1.07 -8.91
CA LEU A 748 -2.13 -0.15 -9.63
C LEU A 748 -1.57 0.17 -11.02
N ASN A 749 -0.63 -0.64 -11.52
CA ASN A 749 -0.28 -0.66 -12.95
C ASN A 749 -1.25 -1.58 -13.72
N ILE A 750 -1.39 -1.35 -15.02
CA ILE A 750 -2.24 -2.17 -15.90
C ILE A 750 -1.45 -2.57 -17.14
N LEU A 751 -1.46 -3.86 -17.47
CA LEU A 751 -0.97 -4.40 -18.73
C LEU A 751 -2.10 -5.14 -19.43
N THR A 752 -2.52 -4.66 -20.59
CA THR A 752 -3.49 -5.35 -21.44
C THR A 752 -2.82 -5.90 -22.68
N ILE A 753 -3.01 -7.19 -22.94
CA ILE A 753 -2.53 -7.92 -24.10
C ILE A 753 -3.77 -8.33 -24.88
N ILE A 754 -3.87 -7.86 -26.12
CA ILE A 754 -4.99 -8.19 -27.00
C ILE A 754 -4.47 -8.87 -28.27
N CYS A 755 -4.99 -10.05 -28.57
CA CYS A 755 -4.74 -10.74 -29.83
C CYS A 755 -5.92 -10.51 -30.77
N ASP A 756 -5.63 -10.35 -32.05
CA ASP A 756 -6.63 -10.08 -33.07
C ASP A 756 -7.10 -11.40 -33.71
N ASP A 757 -8.42 -11.61 -33.79
CA ASP A 757 -9.04 -12.85 -34.32
C ASP A 757 -8.70 -14.13 -33.53
N LEU A 758 -8.25 -14.01 -32.27
CA LEU A 758 -8.02 -15.17 -31.41
C LEU A 758 -9.36 -15.71 -30.88
N ASN A 759 -9.74 -16.91 -31.31
CA ASN A 759 -10.90 -17.60 -30.79
C ASN A 759 -10.56 -18.34 -29.48
N ASP A 760 -11.50 -19.13 -29.01
CA ASP A 760 -11.37 -19.92 -27.79
C ASP A 760 -10.54 -21.21 -27.98
N SER A 761 -9.82 -21.38 -29.11
CA SER A 761 -8.94 -22.53 -29.42
C SER A 761 -7.83 -22.79 -28.40
N ILE A 762 -7.77 -22.05 -27.32
CA ILE A 762 -6.87 -22.23 -26.20
C ILE A 762 -7.36 -23.43 -25.38
N GLU A 763 -6.52 -24.44 -25.17
CA GLU A 763 -6.89 -25.69 -24.50
C GLU A 763 -7.59 -25.44 -23.14
N GLY A 764 -7.04 -24.53 -22.32
CA GLY A 764 -7.62 -24.15 -21.03
C GLY A 764 -8.96 -23.38 -21.08
N MET A 765 -9.41 -22.97 -22.27
CA MET A 765 -10.73 -22.35 -22.52
C MET A 765 -11.75 -23.33 -23.11
N GLY A 766 -11.36 -24.59 -23.34
CA GLY A 766 -12.22 -25.61 -23.91
C GLY A 766 -12.29 -25.60 -25.44
N GLY A 767 -11.33 -24.97 -26.13
CA GLY A 767 -11.22 -25.01 -27.59
C GLY A 767 -10.25 -26.09 -28.10
N HIS A 768 -9.69 -25.86 -29.29
CA HIS A 768 -8.91 -26.83 -30.06
C HIS A 768 -7.81 -27.56 -29.25
N PRO A 769 -7.87 -28.90 -29.11
CA PRO A 769 -7.03 -29.65 -28.17
C PRO A 769 -5.54 -29.64 -28.53
N GLN A 770 -5.21 -29.36 -29.79
CA GLN A 770 -3.83 -29.32 -30.25
C GLN A 770 -3.12 -27.98 -30.00
N ALA A 771 -3.85 -26.89 -29.70
CA ALA A 771 -3.24 -25.57 -29.57
C ALA A 771 -2.12 -25.54 -28.51
N LYS A 772 -1.04 -24.82 -28.81
CA LYS A 772 0.15 -24.72 -27.95
C LYS A 772 0.28 -23.30 -27.41
N THR A 773 -0.26 -23.09 -26.21
CA THR A 773 -0.31 -21.77 -25.55
C THR A 773 0.20 -21.78 -24.10
N PRO A 774 1.43 -22.27 -23.85
CA PRO A 774 1.95 -22.42 -22.49
C PRO A 774 2.02 -21.09 -21.70
N ASN A 775 2.17 -19.95 -22.37
CA ASN A 775 2.26 -18.65 -21.69
C ASN A 775 0.89 -18.11 -21.29
N ILE A 776 -0.14 -18.30 -22.11
CA ILE A 776 -1.52 -18.00 -21.71
C ILE A 776 -1.94 -18.95 -20.58
N ASP A 777 -1.60 -20.24 -20.66
CA ASP A 777 -1.88 -21.22 -19.59
C ASP A 777 -1.18 -20.83 -18.28
N ARG A 778 0.06 -20.32 -18.37
CA ARG A 778 0.79 -19.77 -17.22
C ARG A 778 0.01 -18.62 -16.57
N LEU A 779 -0.60 -17.74 -17.36
CA LEU A 779 -1.43 -16.67 -16.81
C LEU A 779 -2.73 -17.19 -16.19
N MET A 780 -3.39 -18.18 -16.81
CA MET A 780 -4.60 -18.80 -16.24
C MET A 780 -4.35 -19.40 -14.85
N LYS A 781 -3.19 -20.03 -14.66
CA LYS A 781 -2.78 -20.57 -13.36
C LYS A 781 -2.56 -19.49 -12.29
N ARG A 782 -2.32 -18.24 -12.70
CA ARG A 782 -2.08 -17.08 -11.82
C ARG A 782 -3.31 -16.19 -11.64
N GLY A 783 -4.45 -16.53 -12.25
CA GLY A 783 -5.61 -15.65 -12.27
C GLY A 783 -6.94 -16.36 -12.46
N VAL A 784 -7.91 -15.58 -12.93
CA VAL A 784 -9.25 -16.04 -13.27
C VAL A 784 -9.39 -16.12 -14.78
N ARG A 785 -9.73 -17.30 -15.29
CA ARG A 785 -10.18 -17.49 -16.67
C ARG A 785 -11.70 -17.40 -16.75
N PHE A 786 -12.20 -16.60 -17.68
CA PHE A 786 -13.64 -16.49 -17.95
C PHE A 786 -13.98 -17.35 -19.14
N THR A 787 -14.73 -18.43 -18.92
CA THR A 787 -15.11 -19.37 -19.97
C THR A 787 -16.34 -18.93 -20.76
N ASN A 788 -16.99 -17.84 -20.34
CA ASN A 788 -18.17 -17.26 -20.99
C ASN A 788 -18.03 -15.74 -21.17
N ALA A 789 -16.90 -15.32 -21.73
CA ALA A 789 -16.68 -13.94 -22.16
C ALA A 789 -17.04 -13.76 -23.63
N ALA A 790 -17.73 -12.66 -23.97
CA ALA A 790 -18.15 -12.39 -25.34
C ALA A 790 -17.74 -11.01 -25.85
N ALA A 791 -17.42 -10.94 -27.14
CA ALA A 791 -17.33 -9.71 -27.89
C ALA A 791 -18.70 -9.06 -28.05
N ASN A 792 -18.76 -7.74 -27.93
CA ASN A 792 -20.02 -7.01 -28.08
C ASN A 792 -20.46 -6.86 -29.53
N VAL A 793 -19.50 -6.86 -30.46
CA VAL A 793 -19.70 -7.04 -31.89
C VAL A 793 -18.55 -7.90 -32.36
N PRO A 794 -18.77 -9.01 -33.08
CA PRO A 794 -17.70 -9.94 -33.40
C PRO A 794 -16.89 -9.50 -34.63
N LEU A 795 -16.41 -8.25 -34.59
CA LEU A 795 -15.64 -7.59 -35.64
C LEU A 795 -14.76 -6.48 -35.06
N CYS A 796 -13.51 -6.39 -35.54
CA CYS A 796 -12.46 -5.62 -34.87
C CYS A 796 -12.81 -4.17 -34.51
N GLY A 797 -13.27 -3.37 -35.48
CA GLY A 797 -13.58 -1.94 -35.29
C GLY A 797 -14.58 -1.67 -34.18
N PRO A 798 -15.82 -2.16 -34.29
CA PRO A 798 -16.84 -1.94 -33.28
C PRO A 798 -16.52 -2.64 -31.94
N SER A 799 -15.89 -3.82 -31.93
CA SER A 799 -15.50 -4.49 -30.68
C SER A 799 -14.50 -3.67 -29.86
N ARG A 800 -13.39 -3.28 -30.48
CA ARG A 800 -12.34 -2.47 -29.84
C ARG A 800 -12.86 -1.09 -29.45
N ALA A 801 -13.70 -0.48 -30.29
CA ALA A 801 -14.34 0.79 -29.94
C ALA A 801 -15.26 0.65 -28.71
N SER A 802 -16.01 -0.44 -28.59
CA SER A 802 -16.85 -0.71 -27.42
C SER A 802 -16.00 -0.93 -26.15
N MET A 803 -14.95 -1.73 -26.24
CA MET A 803 -14.01 -2.00 -25.15
C MET A 803 -13.36 -0.73 -24.58
N TRP A 804 -12.81 0.12 -25.45
CA TRP A 804 -12.04 1.29 -25.02
C TRP A 804 -12.88 2.53 -24.70
N SER A 805 -14.16 2.57 -25.11
CA SER A 805 -15.10 3.62 -24.71
C SER A 805 -16.01 3.20 -23.55
N GLY A 806 -16.14 1.89 -23.28
CA GLY A 806 -17.09 1.36 -22.30
C GLY A 806 -18.54 1.58 -22.72
N LEU A 807 -18.81 1.78 -24.01
CA LEU A 807 -20.14 1.98 -24.59
C LEU A 807 -20.54 0.79 -25.46
N SER A 808 -21.74 0.28 -25.25
CA SER A 808 -22.32 -0.82 -26.02
C SER A 808 -22.66 -0.38 -27.46
N PRO A 809 -22.62 -1.30 -28.45
CA PRO A 809 -23.09 -1.02 -29.82
C PRO A 809 -24.55 -0.53 -29.86
N LEU A 810 -25.38 -0.91 -28.88
CA LEU A 810 -26.75 -0.39 -28.73
C LEU A 810 -26.80 1.12 -28.46
N THR A 811 -25.78 1.65 -27.79
CA THR A 811 -25.67 3.08 -27.47
C THR A 811 -25.05 3.86 -28.62
N THR A 812 -24.01 3.29 -29.24
CA THR A 812 -23.22 3.98 -30.26
C THR A 812 -23.80 3.84 -31.66
N GLY A 813 -24.68 2.84 -31.86
CA GLY A 813 -25.16 2.42 -33.17
C GLY A 813 -24.04 2.00 -34.10
N TYR A 814 -22.91 1.53 -33.56
CA TYR A 814 -21.73 1.14 -34.31
C TYR A 814 -21.61 -0.39 -34.34
N TYR A 815 -22.10 -0.99 -35.42
CA TYR A 815 -22.17 -2.45 -35.57
C TYR A 815 -21.17 -3.00 -36.59
N GLY A 816 -20.47 -2.16 -37.38
CA GLY A 816 -19.40 -2.59 -38.27
C GLY A 816 -19.69 -2.43 -39.77
N ALA A 817 -19.04 -3.26 -40.60
CA ALA A 817 -19.07 -3.23 -42.07
C ALA A 817 -18.84 -1.85 -42.68
N ASP A 818 -19.75 -1.30 -43.50
CA ASP A 818 -19.61 0.04 -44.11
C ASP A 818 -19.39 1.14 -43.06
N GLN A 819 -19.86 0.94 -41.82
CA GLN A 819 -19.58 1.87 -40.75
C GLN A 819 -18.12 1.82 -40.29
N GLN A 820 -17.35 0.76 -40.54
CA GLN A 820 -15.91 0.74 -40.26
C GLN A 820 -15.15 1.79 -41.06
N GLU A 821 -15.63 2.20 -42.23
CA GLU A 821 -15.07 3.38 -42.91
C GLU A 821 -15.22 4.68 -42.11
N ASN A 822 -16.13 4.69 -41.13
CA ASN A 822 -16.13 5.69 -40.08
C ASN A 822 -15.07 5.28 -39.06
N SER A 823 -13.97 6.02 -39.05
CA SER A 823 -13.06 5.96 -37.92
C SER A 823 -13.87 6.13 -36.63
N TRP A 824 -13.64 5.28 -35.63
CA TRP A 824 -14.43 5.25 -34.39
C TRP A 824 -14.60 6.64 -33.74
N HIS A 825 -13.57 7.50 -33.83
CA HIS A 825 -13.58 8.87 -33.30
C HIS A 825 -14.50 9.86 -34.05
N ARG A 826 -15.07 9.45 -35.19
CA ARG A 826 -16.07 10.22 -35.95
C ARG A 826 -17.50 9.78 -35.67
N ASN A 827 -17.69 8.65 -34.98
CA ASN A 827 -19.00 8.27 -34.50
C ASN A 827 -19.53 9.38 -33.56
N PRO A 828 -20.73 9.92 -33.78
CA PRO A 828 -21.21 11.11 -33.08
C PRO A 828 -21.42 10.89 -31.57
N VAL A 829 -21.60 9.64 -31.14
CA VAL A 829 -21.73 9.27 -29.72
C VAL A 829 -20.35 9.08 -29.10
N ILE A 830 -19.50 8.25 -29.71
CA ILE A 830 -18.17 7.93 -29.15
C ILE A 830 -17.27 9.17 -29.11
N LYS A 831 -17.35 10.07 -30.10
CA LYS A 831 -16.60 11.33 -30.12
C LYS A 831 -16.86 12.22 -28.89
N GLN A 832 -18.01 12.05 -28.22
CA GLN A 832 -18.39 12.79 -27.03
C GLN A 832 -17.98 12.08 -25.72
N SER A 833 -17.40 10.89 -25.80
CA SER A 833 -16.95 10.09 -24.66
C SER A 833 -15.45 10.23 -24.43
N VAL A 834 -14.98 9.80 -23.26
CA VAL A 834 -13.55 9.77 -22.93
C VAL A 834 -13.05 8.34 -23.01
N SER A 835 -12.02 8.09 -23.83
CA SER A 835 -11.43 6.75 -23.91
C SER A 835 -10.77 6.35 -22.59
N LEU A 836 -10.61 5.05 -22.37
CA LEU A 836 -9.90 4.49 -21.22
C LEU A 836 -8.51 5.11 -21.06
N PHE A 837 -7.75 5.20 -22.16
CA PHE A 837 -6.39 5.74 -22.16
C PHE A 837 -6.37 7.21 -21.71
N GLU A 838 -7.25 8.05 -22.26
CA GLU A 838 -7.36 9.45 -21.85
C GLU A 838 -7.74 9.60 -20.38
N LEU A 839 -8.66 8.77 -19.89
CA LEU A 839 -9.06 8.80 -18.48
C LEU A 839 -7.85 8.53 -17.58
N PHE A 840 -7.07 7.51 -17.89
CA PHE A 840 -5.91 7.13 -17.09
C PHE A 840 -4.80 8.20 -17.14
N VAL A 841 -4.47 8.71 -18.32
CA VAL A 841 -3.50 9.81 -18.47
C VAL A 841 -3.94 11.06 -17.69
N ARG A 842 -5.22 11.46 -17.78
CA ARG A 842 -5.77 12.59 -17.01
C ARG A 842 -5.67 12.41 -15.50
N ASN A 843 -5.50 11.18 -15.05
CA ASN A 843 -5.36 10.84 -13.64
C ASN A 843 -3.93 10.40 -13.28
N GLY A 844 -2.91 10.88 -14.01
CA GLY A 844 -1.51 10.75 -13.61
C GLY A 844 -0.87 9.41 -13.96
N TYR A 845 -1.49 8.60 -14.82
CA TYR A 845 -0.85 7.40 -15.35
C TYR A 845 -0.02 7.73 -16.58
N ARG A 846 1.10 7.04 -16.75
CA ARG A 846 1.78 6.94 -18.04
C ARG A 846 1.03 5.95 -18.92
N ASN A 847 0.66 6.36 -20.12
CA ASN A 847 0.13 5.46 -21.13
C ASN A 847 1.24 5.02 -22.09
N TYR A 848 1.25 3.73 -22.44
CA TYR A 848 2.03 3.21 -23.55
C TYR A 848 1.24 2.17 -24.31
N ALA A 849 1.18 2.30 -25.64
CA ALA A 849 0.51 1.32 -26.48
C ALA A 849 1.33 0.97 -27.72
N THR A 850 1.22 -0.25 -28.22
CA THR A 850 1.87 -0.64 -29.49
C THR A 850 1.04 -1.72 -30.20
N GLY A 851 1.14 -1.76 -31.53
CA GLY A 851 0.39 -2.71 -32.36
C GLY A 851 -1.06 -2.31 -32.56
N LYS A 852 -1.95 -3.31 -32.70
CA LYS A 852 -3.36 -3.09 -33.08
C LYS A 852 -4.22 -2.86 -31.85
N ILE A 853 -4.51 -1.59 -31.53
CA ILE A 853 -5.35 -1.22 -30.37
C ILE A 853 -6.78 -0.93 -30.79
N TYR A 854 -6.94 -0.02 -31.76
CA TYR A 854 -8.17 0.17 -32.52
C TYR A 854 -8.04 -0.53 -33.89
N HIS A 855 -9.11 -0.54 -34.68
CA HIS A 855 -9.04 -1.08 -36.03
C HIS A 855 -8.13 -0.24 -36.92
N ASN A 856 -7.28 -0.92 -37.68
CA ASN A 856 -6.03 -0.41 -38.26
C ASN A 856 -6.15 0.95 -38.95
N GLY A 857 -5.25 1.86 -38.60
CA GLY A 857 -5.20 3.19 -39.17
C GLY A 857 -6.24 4.15 -38.58
N HIS A 858 -7.10 3.67 -37.67
CA HIS A 858 -8.03 4.51 -36.93
C HIS A 858 -7.46 4.95 -35.57
N GLU A 859 -6.20 4.64 -35.28
CA GLU A 859 -5.52 5.10 -34.07
C GLU A 859 -5.49 6.63 -34.04
N VAL A 860 -6.08 7.20 -32.99
CA VAL A 860 -6.02 8.64 -32.75
C VAL A 860 -4.84 8.89 -31.82
N LEU A 861 -3.64 9.06 -32.36
CA LEU A 861 -2.42 9.14 -31.54
C LEU A 861 -2.48 10.21 -30.43
N SER A 862 -3.29 11.26 -30.59
CA SER A 862 -3.48 12.27 -29.55
C SER A 862 -4.10 11.73 -28.25
N ILE A 863 -4.89 10.66 -28.29
CA ILE A 863 -5.51 10.08 -27.08
C ILE A 863 -4.51 9.30 -26.22
N TYR A 864 -3.35 8.97 -26.79
CA TYR A 864 -2.26 8.27 -26.11
C TYR A 864 -1.19 9.23 -25.59
N LYS A 865 -1.30 10.53 -25.89
CA LYS A 865 -0.28 11.52 -25.56
C LYS A 865 -0.12 11.66 -24.05
N ASN A 866 1.08 11.41 -23.56
CA ASN A 866 1.43 11.68 -22.17
C ASN A 866 1.73 13.17 -21.94
N ASP A 867 1.45 13.65 -20.74
CA ASP A 867 1.73 15.01 -20.29
C ASP A 867 3.23 15.27 -20.05
N ASP A 868 3.99 14.22 -19.77
CA ASP A 868 5.45 14.22 -19.55
C ASP A 868 6.29 14.15 -20.85
N GLY A 869 5.63 14.05 -22.00
CA GLY A 869 6.29 13.92 -23.30
C GLY A 869 6.83 12.52 -23.62
N PHE A 870 6.63 11.52 -22.74
CA PHE A 870 6.97 10.14 -23.05
C PHE A 870 6.15 9.66 -24.25
N PRO A 871 6.75 8.99 -25.24
CA PRO A 871 6.01 8.48 -26.40
C PRO A 871 4.90 7.52 -25.95
N GLY A 872 3.64 7.90 -26.16
CA GLY A 872 2.51 7.10 -25.70
C GLY A 872 2.10 5.98 -26.66
N TYR A 873 2.72 5.93 -27.84
CA TYR A 873 2.48 4.89 -28.84
C TYR A 873 3.78 4.49 -29.52
N GLY A 874 3.98 3.19 -29.70
CA GLY A 874 5.07 2.59 -30.46
C GLY A 874 4.73 2.48 -31.95
N THR A 875 5.04 1.34 -32.55
CA THR A 875 4.79 1.10 -33.97
C THR A 875 3.31 0.77 -34.24
N LEU A 876 2.75 1.37 -35.30
CA LEU A 876 1.41 1.07 -35.81
C LEU A 876 1.31 -0.37 -36.33
N PRO A 877 0.12 -1.00 -36.28
CA PRO A 877 -0.04 -2.39 -36.67
C PRO A 877 0.28 -2.63 -38.15
N ASN A 878 0.73 -3.84 -38.46
CA ASN A 878 0.95 -4.28 -39.83
C ASN A 878 0.53 -5.75 -40.00
N PHE A 879 -0.26 -6.05 -41.03
CA PHE A 879 -0.70 -7.41 -41.33
C PHE A 879 0.34 -8.29 -42.02
N GLY A 880 1.38 -7.66 -42.55
CA GLY A 880 2.45 -8.32 -43.27
C GLY A 880 3.46 -9.05 -42.36
N PRO A 881 4.54 -9.59 -42.94
CA PRO A 881 4.86 -9.53 -44.36
C PRO A 881 3.86 -10.32 -45.22
N ILE A 882 3.64 -9.89 -46.46
CA ILE A 882 2.82 -10.56 -47.47
C ILE A 882 3.65 -10.80 -48.75
N PRO A 883 3.41 -11.87 -49.51
CA PRO A 883 4.08 -12.10 -50.78
C PRO A 883 3.75 -11.01 -51.81
N ASN A 884 4.74 -10.64 -52.62
CA ASN A 884 4.62 -9.70 -53.72
C ASN A 884 5.25 -10.29 -54.97
N ASP A 885 4.70 -10.00 -56.15
CA ASP A 885 5.16 -10.51 -57.46
C ASP A 885 6.01 -9.50 -58.25
N GLY A 886 6.37 -8.37 -57.63
CA GLY A 886 7.12 -7.29 -58.27
C GLY A 886 6.25 -6.35 -59.12
N ASN A 887 4.93 -6.61 -59.22
CA ASN A 887 4.01 -5.73 -59.91
C ASN A 887 3.72 -4.49 -59.04
N PRO A 888 3.96 -3.25 -59.53
CA PRO A 888 3.68 -2.04 -58.77
C PRO A 888 2.23 -1.92 -58.25
N LYS A 889 1.26 -2.53 -58.94
CA LYS A 889 -0.15 -2.57 -58.51
C LYS A 889 -0.37 -3.40 -57.26
N HIS A 890 0.44 -4.43 -57.04
CA HIS A 890 0.35 -5.32 -55.89
C HIS A 890 1.28 -4.87 -54.75
N LYS A 891 2.05 -3.79 -54.92
CA LYS A 891 3.07 -3.36 -53.96
C LYS A 891 2.58 -3.19 -52.51
N ARG A 892 1.35 -2.73 -52.31
CA ARG A 892 0.74 -2.58 -50.97
C ARG A 892 -0.06 -3.81 -50.55
N ASN A 893 -0.95 -4.27 -51.42
CA ASN A 893 -1.90 -5.32 -51.04
C ASN A 893 -1.34 -6.74 -51.21
N GLY A 894 -0.17 -6.92 -51.82
CA GLY A 894 0.44 -8.22 -52.06
C GLY A 894 -0.35 -9.09 -53.04
N VAL A 895 0.07 -10.35 -53.11
CA VAL A 895 -0.58 -11.45 -53.83
C VAL A 895 -0.67 -12.67 -52.92
N LEU A 896 -1.50 -13.64 -53.31
CA LEU A 896 -1.49 -14.93 -52.65
C LEU A 896 -0.15 -15.67 -52.86
N PRO A 897 0.34 -16.43 -51.86
CA PRO A 897 1.61 -17.11 -51.95
C PRO A 897 1.70 -18.05 -53.15
N PRO A 898 2.88 -18.16 -53.80
CA PRO A 898 3.05 -18.98 -54.98
C PRO A 898 2.84 -20.49 -54.74
N TRP A 899 2.93 -20.96 -53.49
CA TRP A 899 2.66 -22.35 -53.12
C TRP A 899 1.16 -22.69 -53.02
N MET A 900 0.27 -21.69 -53.07
CA MET A 900 -1.17 -21.94 -53.04
C MET A 900 -1.70 -22.43 -54.39
N PRO A 901 -2.81 -23.21 -54.39
CA PRO A 901 -3.46 -23.67 -55.61
C PRO A 901 -3.72 -22.52 -56.59
N GLU A 902 -3.44 -22.75 -57.87
CA GLU A 902 -3.54 -21.71 -58.91
C GLU A 902 -4.94 -21.09 -58.99
N LYS A 903 -6.01 -21.89 -58.84
CA LYS A 903 -7.39 -21.41 -58.85
C LYS A 903 -7.65 -20.46 -57.67
N LEU A 904 -7.25 -20.83 -56.45
CA LEU A 904 -7.30 -19.94 -55.28
C LEU A 904 -6.50 -18.64 -55.51
N ARG A 905 -5.32 -18.70 -56.13
CA ARG A 905 -4.52 -17.49 -56.46
C ARG A 905 -5.19 -16.55 -57.48
N LYS A 906 -6.10 -17.05 -58.32
CA LYS A 906 -6.85 -16.25 -59.31
C LYS A 906 -8.11 -15.62 -58.71
N GLU A 907 -8.74 -16.31 -57.77
CA GLU A 907 -10.06 -15.96 -57.21
C GLU A 907 -9.97 -15.31 -55.82
N GLY A 908 -8.87 -15.51 -55.11
CA GLY A 908 -8.64 -15.07 -53.73
C GLY A 908 -7.87 -13.76 -53.62
N GLY A 909 -8.00 -13.13 -52.45
CA GLY A 909 -7.32 -11.90 -52.08
C GLY A 909 -6.17 -12.16 -51.11
N TRP A 910 -5.40 -11.11 -50.82
CA TRP A 910 -4.25 -11.16 -49.90
C TRP A 910 -4.57 -11.70 -48.49
N HIS A 911 -5.80 -11.54 -48.04
CA HIS A 911 -6.27 -11.99 -46.73
C HIS A 911 -6.50 -13.50 -46.68
N ASP A 912 -6.65 -14.18 -47.83
CA ASP A 912 -6.82 -15.64 -47.89
C ASP A 912 -5.47 -16.38 -47.80
N GLY A 913 -4.36 -15.64 -47.69
CA GLY A 913 -3.00 -16.16 -47.69
C GLY A 913 -2.62 -16.81 -46.36
N PHE A 914 -1.90 -17.92 -46.43
CA PHE A 914 -1.37 -18.63 -45.26
C PHE A 914 -0.18 -19.52 -45.63
N GLY A 915 0.62 -19.88 -44.63
CA GLY A 915 1.76 -20.78 -44.74
C GLY A 915 3.01 -20.28 -44.02
N PRO A 916 4.09 -21.07 -44.01
CA PRO A 916 5.32 -20.67 -43.36
C PRO A 916 6.00 -19.51 -44.09
N ILE A 917 6.65 -18.65 -43.31
CA ILE A 917 7.54 -17.64 -43.87
C ILE A 917 8.83 -18.32 -44.32
N GLN A 918 9.12 -18.21 -45.61
CA GLN A 918 10.21 -18.91 -46.29
C GLN A 918 10.78 -18.09 -47.45
N ASP A 919 11.84 -18.59 -48.09
CA ASP A 919 12.39 -17.95 -49.28
C ASP A 919 11.36 -17.99 -50.42
N LEU A 920 10.88 -16.82 -50.84
CA LEU A 920 9.96 -16.69 -51.97
C LEU A 920 10.68 -16.75 -53.32
N LYS A 921 11.99 -16.47 -53.36
CA LYS A 921 12.74 -16.42 -54.62
C LYS A 921 12.87 -17.78 -55.29
N GLN A 922 12.72 -18.87 -54.53
CA GLN A 922 12.66 -20.23 -55.08
C GLN A 922 11.48 -20.44 -56.04
N TYR A 923 10.42 -19.62 -55.93
CA TYR A 923 9.24 -19.65 -56.82
C TYR A 923 9.34 -18.65 -57.99
N GLY A 924 10.42 -17.86 -58.04
CA GLY A 924 10.68 -16.85 -59.07
C GLY A 924 11.41 -15.64 -58.49
N SER A 925 12.43 -15.14 -59.19
CA SER A 925 13.27 -14.03 -58.71
C SER A 925 12.52 -12.71 -58.50
N GLN A 926 11.33 -12.58 -59.08
CA GLN A 926 10.44 -11.43 -58.90
C GLN A 926 9.69 -11.44 -57.56
N TYR A 927 9.59 -12.59 -56.88
CA TYR A 927 8.84 -12.69 -55.64
C TYR A 927 9.64 -12.19 -54.45
N GLU A 928 9.01 -11.36 -53.62
CA GLU A 928 9.56 -10.87 -52.37
C GLU A 928 8.49 -10.71 -51.29
N TRP A 929 8.92 -10.57 -50.04
CA TRP A 929 8.04 -10.23 -48.93
C TRP A 929 7.94 -8.71 -48.78
N THR A 930 6.74 -8.19 -48.54
CA THR A 930 6.49 -6.75 -48.34
C THR A 930 5.56 -6.49 -47.16
N LEU A 931 5.67 -5.31 -46.54
CA LEU A 931 4.77 -4.89 -45.46
C LEU A 931 3.48 -4.26 -46.01
N PHE A 932 2.31 -4.77 -45.62
CA PHE A 932 0.99 -4.44 -46.20
C PHE A 932 0.72 -2.94 -46.43
N TYR A 933 0.82 -2.10 -45.39
CA TYR A 933 0.51 -0.67 -45.55
C TYR A 933 1.54 0.13 -46.35
N SER A 934 2.82 -0.20 -46.21
CA SER A 934 3.92 0.63 -46.73
C SER A 934 4.46 0.14 -48.07
N GLY A 935 4.23 -1.12 -48.41
CA GLY A 935 4.88 -1.81 -49.53
C GLY A 935 6.41 -1.78 -49.45
N ARG A 936 6.96 -1.56 -48.24
CA ARG A 936 8.40 -1.64 -47.99
C ARG A 936 8.81 -3.11 -48.03
N PRO A 937 9.96 -3.45 -48.64
CA PRO A 937 10.49 -4.80 -48.60
C PRO A 937 10.73 -5.24 -47.16
N TRP A 938 10.38 -6.50 -46.88
CA TRP A 938 10.73 -7.21 -45.66
C TRP A 938 11.67 -8.35 -46.05
N LYS A 939 12.85 -8.42 -45.44
CA LYS A 939 13.93 -9.28 -45.93
C LYS A 939 13.92 -10.62 -45.24
N PHE A 940 13.64 -11.67 -46.01
CA PHE A 940 14.03 -13.04 -45.68
C PHE A 940 15.46 -13.29 -46.18
N ARG A 941 16.36 -13.79 -45.32
CA ARG A 941 17.74 -14.11 -45.71
C ARG A 941 17.95 -15.62 -45.73
N ASN A 942 17.79 -16.31 -44.60
CA ASN A 942 17.79 -17.77 -44.48
C ASN A 942 17.25 -18.20 -43.11
N GLY A 943 16.58 -19.35 -43.02
CA GLY A 943 16.13 -19.92 -41.72
C GLY A 943 15.45 -18.89 -40.81
N GLU A 944 16.05 -18.63 -39.64
CA GLU A 944 15.60 -17.62 -38.67
C GLU A 944 16.23 -16.22 -38.90
N ASP A 945 17.21 -16.07 -39.80
CA ASP A 945 17.76 -14.76 -40.20
C ASP A 945 16.81 -14.06 -41.18
N ARG A 946 16.02 -13.16 -40.61
CA ARG A 946 15.00 -12.36 -41.30
C ARG A 946 14.78 -11.05 -40.55
N ASP A 947 14.08 -10.12 -41.18
CA ASP A 947 13.54 -8.96 -40.45
C ASP A 947 12.52 -9.46 -39.40
N PRO A 948 12.34 -8.74 -38.28
CA PRO A 948 11.34 -9.11 -37.28
C PRO A 948 9.91 -8.96 -37.85
N LEU A 949 9.02 -9.85 -37.42
CA LEU A 949 7.59 -9.75 -37.71
C LEU A 949 6.95 -8.63 -36.89
N PRO A 950 5.79 -8.09 -37.32
CA PRO A 950 5.12 -7.03 -36.58
C PRO A 950 4.93 -7.34 -35.10
N ASP A 951 4.43 -8.53 -34.76
CA ASP A 951 4.22 -8.94 -33.37
C ASP A 951 5.51 -9.07 -32.55
N GLU A 952 6.63 -9.47 -33.18
CA GLU A 952 7.94 -9.45 -32.52
C GLU A 952 8.41 -8.02 -32.24
N ASN A 953 8.15 -7.08 -33.15
CA ASN A 953 8.44 -5.67 -32.91
C ASN A 953 7.57 -5.11 -31.76
N HIS A 954 6.28 -5.43 -31.74
CA HIS A 954 5.37 -4.98 -30.68
C HIS A 954 5.73 -5.59 -29.32
N ALA A 955 6.11 -6.87 -29.29
CA ALA A 955 6.62 -7.50 -28.07
C ALA A 955 7.92 -6.84 -27.60
N ALA A 956 8.89 -6.63 -28.50
CA ALA A 956 10.16 -5.99 -28.17
C ALA A 956 9.98 -4.55 -27.65
N GLU A 957 9.06 -3.78 -28.24
CA GLU A 957 8.70 -2.44 -27.77
C GLU A 957 8.05 -2.46 -26.38
N MET A 958 7.17 -3.42 -26.10
CA MET A 958 6.59 -3.57 -24.77
C MET A 958 7.60 -4.06 -23.73
N VAL A 959 8.51 -4.97 -24.12
CA VAL A 959 9.63 -5.40 -23.28
C VAL A 959 10.55 -4.23 -22.95
N ASP A 960 10.89 -3.39 -23.93
CA ASP A 960 11.66 -2.16 -23.71
C ASP A 960 10.92 -1.17 -22.81
N PHE A 961 9.60 -1.03 -22.94
CA PHE A 961 8.79 -0.22 -22.04
C PHE A 961 8.86 -0.75 -20.61
N LEU A 962 8.56 -2.03 -20.38
CA LEU A 962 8.55 -2.65 -19.05
C LEU A 962 9.94 -2.70 -18.39
N GLY A 963 11.00 -2.76 -19.20
CA GLY A 963 12.39 -2.70 -18.74
C GLY A 963 12.83 -1.31 -18.26
N LYS A 964 12.04 -0.26 -18.51
CA LYS A 964 12.34 1.11 -18.06
C LYS A 964 11.81 1.36 -16.65
N THR A 965 12.51 2.22 -15.91
CA THR A 965 12.01 2.76 -14.65
C THR A 965 10.90 3.78 -14.92
N HIS A 966 9.83 3.69 -14.12
CA HIS A 966 8.65 4.53 -14.18
C HIS A 966 8.41 5.15 -12.80
N ASP A 967 8.40 6.47 -12.78
CA ASP A 967 8.12 7.36 -11.64
C ASP A 967 6.63 7.54 -11.32
N ARG A 968 5.75 6.96 -12.13
CA ARG A 968 4.29 7.04 -12.02
C ARG A 968 3.67 5.71 -12.44
N PRO A 969 2.43 5.37 -12.00
CA PRO A 969 1.77 4.16 -12.46
C PRO A 969 1.52 4.22 -13.98
N PHE A 970 1.38 3.07 -14.63
CA PHE A 970 1.16 2.99 -16.07
C PHE A 970 -0.05 2.17 -16.47
N ILE A 971 -0.62 2.55 -17.62
CA ILE A 971 -1.49 1.70 -18.43
C ILE A 971 -0.73 1.37 -19.71
N ALA A 972 -0.46 0.08 -19.90
CA ALA A 972 0.27 -0.45 -21.02
C ALA A 972 -0.64 -1.35 -21.85
N THR A 973 -0.63 -1.24 -23.18
CA THR A 973 -1.40 -2.13 -24.05
C THR A 973 -0.62 -2.58 -25.26
N VAL A 974 -0.50 -3.89 -25.46
CA VAL A 974 0.10 -4.49 -26.66
C VAL A 974 -0.99 -5.21 -27.45
N GLY A 975 -1.13 -4.81 -28.71
CA GLY A 975 -2.07 -5.40 -29.65
C GLY A 975 -1.36 -6.26 -30.68
N PHE A 976 -1.35 -7.57 -30.47
CA PHE A 976 -0.82 -8.52 -31.43
C PHE A 976 -1.80 -8.69 -32.60
N VAL A 977 -1.24 -8.74 -33.80
CA VAL A 977 -1.97 -8.89 -35.06
C VAL A 977 -2.29 -10.36 -35.31
N ARG A 978 -1.44 -11.30 -34.90
CA ARG A 978 -1.78 -12.72 -34.99
C ARG A 978 -2.77 -13.12 -33.89
N PRO A 979 -3.68 -14.06 -34.17
CA PRO A 979 -3.82 -14.84 -35.40
C PRO A 979 -4.74 -14.22 -36.49
N HIS A 980 -4.86 -12.91 -36.67
CA HIS A 980 -5.58 -12.34 -37.81
C HIS A 980 -4.94 -12.74 -39.16
N SER A 981 -5.80 -13.01 -40.14
CA SER A 981 -5.43 -13.35 -41.52
C SER A 981 -4.71 -12.19 -42.25
N PRO A 982 -3.73 -12.44 -43.15
CA PRO A 982 -3.22 -13.73 -43.59
C PRO A 982 -2.33 -14.40 -42.55
N TRP A 983 -2.30 -15.73 -42.54
CA TRP A 983 -1.61 -16.52 -41.50
C TRP A 983 -0.21 -16.92 -41.93
N TYR A 984 0.71 -15.98 -41.72
CA TYR A 984 2.14 -16.22 -41.88
C TYR A 984 2.84 -16.21 -40.52
N ALA A 985 3.53 -17.31 -40.24
CA ALA A 985 4.41 -17.48 -39.08
C ALA A 985 5.72 -18.19 -39.51
N PRO A 986 6.80 -18.09 -38.73
CA PRO A 986 8.03 -18.83 -39.00
C PRO A 986 7.82 -20.35 -39.04
N GLN A 987 8.61 -21.05 -39.85
CA GLN A 987 8.51 -22.50 -40.06
C GLN A 987 8.49 -23.31 -38.75
N LYS A 988 9.30 -22.92 -37.76
CA LYS A 988 9.36 -23.61 -36.46
C LYS A 988 8.02 -23.74 -35.73
N TYR A 989 7.06 -22.85 -36.00
CA TYR A 989 5.72 -22.94 -35.41
C TYR A 989 4.79 -23.87 -36.20
N PHE A 990 5.00 -24.01 -37.51
CA PHE A 990 4.33 -25.05 -38.30
C PHE A 990 4.83 -26.44 -37.93
N ASP A 991 6.13 -26.56 -37.61
CA ASP A 991 6.75 -27.83 -37.20
C ASP A 991 6.19 -28.39 -35.88
N LEU A 992 5.49 -27.57 -35.08
CA LEU A 992 4.77 -28.00 -33.88
C LEU A 992 3.47 -28.78 -34.21
N PHE A 993 2.99 -28.66 -35.45
CA PHE A 993 1.73 -29.23 -35.92
C PHE A 993 1.97 -29.96 -37.25
N PRO A 994 2.57 -31.16 -37.25
CA PRO A 994 2.73 -31.95 -38.47
C PRO A 994 1.39 -32.08 -39.21
N LEU A 995 1.36 -31.78 -40.51
CA LEU A 995 0.10 -31.58 -41.24
C LEU A 995 -0.80 -32.81 -41.17
N GLU A 996 -0.24 -34.00 -41.27
CA GLU A 996 -0.93 -35.28 -41.18
C GLU A 996 -1.53 -35.58 -39.79
N GLU A 997 -1.05 -34.91 -38.74
CA GLU A 997 -1.53 -35.05 -37.37
C GLU A 997 -2.56 -33.96 -36.99
N VAL A 998 -2.75 -32.92 -37.82
CA VAL A 998 -3.70 -31.84 -37.53
C VAL A 998 -5.14 -32.36 -37.62
N GLU A 999 -5.86 -32.22 -36.52
CA GLU A 999 -7.28 -32.50 -36.39
C GLU A 999 -8.08 -31.29 -36.86
N LEU A 1000 -9.22 -31.52 -37.51
CA LEU A 1000 -10.18 -30.48 -37.84
C LEU A 1000 -11.15 -30.32 -36.67
N THR A 1001 -11.75 -29.13 -36.53
CA THR A 1001 -12.84 -28.95 -35.58
C THR A 1001 -14.03 -29.85 -35.96
N PRO A 1002 -14.88 -30.25 -34.98
CA PRO A 1002 -16.05 -31.07 -35.27
C PRO A 1002 -17.05 -30.33 -36.18
N ILE A 1003 -17.12 -30.72 -37.45
CA ILE A 1003 -18.04 -30.14 -38.43
C ILE A 1003 -19.20 -31.11 -38.69
N LEU A 1004 -20.43 -30.64 -38.49
CA LEU A 1004 -21.63 -31.34 -38.94
C LEU A 1004 -21.92 -30.95 -40.41
N PRO A 1005 -22.04 -31.91 -41.35
CA PRO A 1005 -22.42 -31.60 -42.72
C PRO A 1005 -23.80 -30.93 -42.79
N PHE A 1006 -23.93 -29.87 -43.58
CA PHE A 1006 -25.17 -29.11 -43.76
C PHE A 1006 -25.70 -28.43 -42.48
N ASP A 1007 -24.82 -28.13 -41.51
CA ASP A 1007 -25.15 -27.46 -40.24
C ASP A 1007 -25.80 -26.06 -40.40
N ALA A 1008 -25.70 -25.44 -41.58
CA ALA A 1008 -26.35 -24.16 -41.85
C ALA A 1008 -27.86 -24.29 -42.20
N GLU A 1009 -28.39 -25.51 -42.42
CA GLU A 1009 -29.77 -25.72 -42.88
C GLU A 1009 -30.84 -25.42 -41.81
N ASP A 1010 -30.54 -25.62 -40.53
CA ASP A 1010 -31.46 -25.41 -39.41
C ASP A 1010 -31.35 -24.00 -38.77
N CYS A 1011 -30.35 -23.24 -39.20
CA CYS A 1011 -30.12 -21.84 -38.85
C CYS A 1011 -31.17 -20.92 -39.51
N SER A 1012 -31.20 -19.65 -39.07
CA SER A 1012 -32.10 -18.64 -39.62
C SER A 1012 -31.79 -18.38 -41.09
N LYS A 1013 -32.81 -18.45 -41.95
CA LYS A 1013 -32.67 -18.32 -43.41
C LYS A 1013 -32.22 -16.93 -43.82
N ILE A 1014 -32.62 -15.91 -43.08
CA ILE A 1014 -32.12 -14.54 -43.28
C ILE A 1014 -30.59 -14.46 -43.13
N LEU A 1015 -29.98 -15.30 -42.29
CA LEU A 1015 -28.52 -15.35 -42.14
C LEU A 1015 -27.87 -16.21 -43.22
N THR A 1016 -28.37 -17.43 -43.47
CA THR A 1016 -27.68 -18.43 -44.30
C THR A 1016 -28.10 -18.45 -45.78
N GLN A 1017 -29.28 -17.96 -46.13
CA GLN A 1017 -29.79 -17.94 -47.52
C GLN A 1017 -29.83 -16.52 -48.10
N GLU A 1018 -30.30 -15.55 -47.31
CA GLU A 1018 -30.30 -14.14 -47.71
C GLU A 1018 -28.94 -13.46 -47.47
N HIS A 1019 -28.08 -14.11 -46.67
CA HIS A 1019 -26.79 -13.58 -46.23
C HIS A 1019 -26.93 -12.15 -45.66
N ASP A 1020 -27.97 -11.86 -44.88
CA ASP A 1020 -28.23 -10.52 -44.32
C ASP A 1020 -27.30 -10.17 -43.15
N ILE A 1021 -26.01 -10.42 -43.32
CA ILE A 1021 -24.92 -10.00 -42.46
C ILE A 1021 -24.09 -9.00 -43.26
N ALA A 1022 -23.73 -7.89 -42.65
CA ALA A 1022 -23.07 -6.79 -43.36
C ALA A 1022 -21.67 -7.14 -43.91
N GLU A 1023 -21.01 -8.18 -43.36
CA GLU A 1023 -19.76 -8.75 -43.88
C GLU A 1023 -19.86 -10.29 -43.94
N ALA A 1024 -20.65 -10.80 -44.89
CA ALA A 1024 -20.96 -12.23 -45.06
C ALA A 1024 -19.88 -13.06 -45.80
N ARG A 1025 -18.60 -12.67 -45.71
CA ARG A 1025 -17.53 -13.28 -46.54
C ARG A 1025 -17.09 -14.68 -46.09
N GLY A 1026 -17.48 -15.12 -44.90
CA GLY A 1026 -17.04 -16.43 -44.40
C GLY A 1026 -17.59 -17.62 -45.17
N TRP A 1027 -18.78 -17.54 -45.76
CA TRP A 1027 -19.30 -18.57 -46.66
C TRP A 1027 -18.48 -18.68 -47.94
N ASP A 1028 -18.11 -17.54 -48.54
CA ASP A 1028 -17.25 -17.49 -49.71
C ASP A 1028 -15.84 -18.06 -49.40
N ALA A 1029 -15.28 -17.73 -48.23
CA ALA A 1029 -14.00 -18.28 -47.79
C ALA A 1029 -14.06 -19.81 -47.60
N TYR A 1030 -15.10 -20.34 -46.94
CA TYR A 1030 -15.30 -21.78 -46.78
C TYR A 1030 -15.46 -22.48 -48.12
N GLN A 1031 -16.35 -21.97 -48.99
CA GLN A 1031 -16.56 -22.53 -50.33
C GLN A 1031 -15.27 -22.57 -51.14
N LYS A 1032 -14.49 -21.48 -51.13
CA LYS A 1032 -13.18 -21.43 -51.81
C LYS A 1032 -12.21 -22.49 -51.29
N ILE A 1033 -12.11 -22.67 -49.97
CA ILE A 1033 -11.24 -23.70 -49.39
C ILE A 1033 -11.70 -25.10 -49.81
N MET A 1034 -13.00 -25.38 -49.70
CA MET A 1034 -13.56 -26.70 -50.03
C MET A 1034 -13.42 -27.03 -51.51
N GLU A 1035 -13.67 -26.08 -52.41
CA GLU A 1035 -13.49 -26.26 -53.86
C GLU A 1035 -12.03 -26.42 -54.29
N ASN A 1036 -11.06 -26.00 -53.47
CA ASN A 1036 -9.64 -25.98 -53.79
C ASN A 1036 -8.80 -26.98 -52.98
N GLY A 1037 -9.43 -28.07 -52.51
CA GLY A 1037 -8.73 -29.18 -51.87
C GLY A 1037 -9.46 -29.80 -50.68
N GLY A 1038 -10.72 -29.41 -50.41
CA GLY A 1038 -11.54 -30.01 -49.35
C GLY A 1038 -10.86 -30.01 -47.98
N ASP A 1039 -11.05 -31.11 -47.25
CA ASP A 1039 -10.49 -31.32 -45.92
C ASP A 1039 -8.96 -31.17 -45.87
N GLU A 1040 -8.22 -31.50 -46.94
CA GLU A 1040 -6.76 -31.31 -46.95
C GLU A 1040 -6.40 -29.82 -46.89
N GLN A 1041 -7.12 -29.00 -47.67
CA GLN A 1041 -6.89 -27.55 -47.69
C GLN A 1041 -7.39 -26.90 -46.40
N LEU A 1042 -8.52 -27.37 -45.87
CA LEU A 1042 -9.01 -26.95 -44.56
C LEU A 1042 -8.04 -27.33 -43.42
N ARG A 1043 -7.37 -28.49 -43.52
CA ARG A 1043 -6.35 -28.89 -42.55
C ARG A 1043 -5.11 -27.98 -42.59
N LYS A 1044 -4.68 -27.57 -43.79
CA LYS A 1044 -3.59 -26.57 -43.93
C LYS A 1044 -4.00 -25.19 -43.40
N TRP A 1045 -5.26 -24.82 -43.57
CA TRP A 1045 -5.86 -23.62 -42.98
C TRP A 1045 -5.78 -23.69 -41.44
N THR A 1046 -6.28 -24.76 -40.83
CA THR A 1046 -6.20 -25.00 -39.38
C THR A 1046 -4.77 -25.03 -38.86
N GLN A 1047 -3.86 -25.74 -39.54
CA GLN A 1047 -2.44 -25.78 -39.19
C GLN A 1047 -1.83 -24.38 -39.12
N ALA A 1048 -2.11 -23.53 -40.12
CA ALA A 1048 -1.57 -22.18 -40.16
C ALA A 1048 -2.14 -21.29 -39.04
N TYR A 1049 -3.42 -21.43 -38.69
CA TYR A 1049 -4.00 -20.75 -37.54
C TYR A 1049 -3.32 -21.17 -36.24
N LEU A 1050 -3.19 -22.47 -35.98
CA LEU A 1050 -2.52 -23.02 -34.79
C LEU A 1050 -1.06 -22.55 -34.69
N ALA A 1051 -0.34 -22.52 -35.81
CA ALA A 1051 1.02 -21.98 -35.89
C ALA A 1051 1.07 -20.48 -35.53
N CYS A 1052 0.13 -19.68 -36.02
CA CYS A 1052 0.01 -18.27 -35.66
C CYS A 1052 -0.38 -18.04 -34.19
N VAL A 1053 -1.24 -18.90 -33.61
CA VAL A 1053 -1.58 -18.88 -32.18
C VAL A 1053 -0.35 -19.18 -31.33
N ALA A 1054 0.41 -20.23 -31.65
CA ALA A 1054 1.64 -20.58 -30.96
C ALA A 1054 2.71 -19.47 -31.07
N PHE A 1055 2.82 -18.83 -32.24
CA PHE A 1055 3.69 -17.68 -32.44
C PHE A 1055 3.30 -16.48 -31.59
N ALA A 1056 2.00 -16.17 -31.50
CA ALA A 1056 1.49 -15.10 -30.66
C ALA A 1056 1.75 -15.42 -29.17
N ASP A 1057 1.53 -16.65 -28.72
CA ASP A 1057 1.83 -17.08 -27.36
C ASP A 1057 3.31 -16.93 -27.00
N ASP A 1058 4.25 -17.23 -27.91
CA ASP A 1058 5.68 -16.97 -27.70
C ASP A 1058 5.96 -15.46 -27.49
N GLN A 1059 5.24 -14.59 -28.18
CA GLN A 1059 5.39 -13.13 -28.03
C GLN A 1059 4.79 -12.65 -26.70
N ILE A 1060 3.64 -13.22 -26.30
CA ILE A 1060 3.04 -13.01 -24.98
C ILE A 1060 4.03 -13.43 -23.89
N GLY A 1061 4.67 -14.59 -24.04
CA GLY A 1061 5.68 -15.09 -23.12
C GLY A 1061 6.79 -14.07 -22.85
N LYS A 1062 7.36 -13.47 -23.89
CA LYS A 1062 8.40 -12.43 -23.77
C LYS A 1062 7.93 -11.20 -22.99
N VAL A 1063 6.70 -10.76 -23.22
CA VAL A 1063 6.11 -9.62 -22.50
C VAL A 1063 5.87 -9.96 -21.02
N LEU A 1064 5.33 -11.15 -20.75
CA LEU A 1064 5.12 -11.63 -19.38
C LEU A 1064 6.44 -11.83 -18.63
N ASP A 1065 7.46 -12.39 -19.28
CA ASP A 1065 8.79 -12.56 -18.71
C ASP A 1065 9.43 -11.21 -18.37
N ALA A 1066 9.27 -10.21 -19.23
CA ALA A 1066 9.75 -8.85 -18.95
C ALA A 1066 8.99 -8.19 -17.79
N LEU A 1067 7.67 -8.39 -17.69
CA LEU A 1067 6.90 -7.92 -16.54
C LEU A 1067 7.36 -8.60 -15.24
N ASP A 1068 7.47 -9.93 -15.26
CA ASP A 1068 7.89 -10.73 -14.09
C ASP A 1068 9.31 -10.37 -13.64
N ALA A 1069 10.20 -10.00 -14.56
CA ALA A 1069 11.55 -9.52 -14.26
C ALA A 1069 11.63 -8.04 -13.86
N SER A 1070 10.55 -7.27 -14.06
CA SER A 1070 10.49 -5.84 -13.73
C SER A 1070 10.12 -5.63 -12.24
N PRO A 1071 10.40 -4.44 -11.67
CA PRO A 1071 9.91 -4.08 -10.34
C PRO A 1071 8.37 -3.94 -10.24
N TYR A 1072 7.64 -4.13 -11.35
CA TYR A 1072 6.18 -3.95 -11.44
C TYR A 1072 5.38 -5.26 -11.34
N ALA A 1073 6.05 -6.42 -11.20
CA ALA A 1073 5.40 -7.73 -11.21
C ALA A 1073 4.26 -7.82 -10.17
N ASP A 1074 4.51 -7.35 -8.93
CA ASP A 1074 3.57 -7.46 -7.81
C ASP A 1074 2.55 -6.32 -7.69
N ASN A 1075 2.53 -5.39 -8.66
CA ASN A 1075 1.60 -4.27 -8.64
C ASN A 1075 0.89 -4.03 -9.99
N THR A 1076 0.97 -4.99 -10.91
CA THR A 1076 0.36 -4.89 -12.25
C THR A 1076 -0.81 -5.86 -12.40
N LEU A 1077 -1.98 -5.33 -12.78
CA LEU A 1077 -3.09 -6.14 -13.25
C LEU A 1077 -2.86 -6.50 -14.72
N VAL A 1078 -2.83 -7.79 -15.04
CA VAL A 1078 -2.57 -8.32 -16.39
C VAL A 1078 -3.86 -8.86 -16.97
N ILE A 1079 -4.19 -8.43 -18.19
CA ILE A 1079 -5.37 -8.87 -18.94
C ILE A 1079 -4.89 -9.46 -20.26
N ILE A 1080 -5.26 -10.71 -20.56
CA ILE A 1080 -5.15 -11.31 -21.89
C ILE A 1080 -6.56 -11.48 -22.44
N THR A 1081 -6.80 -10.96 -23.63
CA THR A 1081 -8.08 -11.11 -24.32
C THR A 1081 -7.93 -11.15 -25.85
N SER A 1082 -9.03 -11.47 -26.53
CA SER A 1082 -9.24 -11.18 -27.95
C SER A 1082 -10.22 -10.04 -28.17
N ASP A 1083 -10.30 -9.49 -29.39
CA ASP A 1083 -11.40 -8.59 -29.79
C ASP A 1083 -12.65 -9.33 -30.26
N HIS A 1084 -12.52 -10.55 -30.77
CA HIS A 1084 -13.63 -11.47 -31.10
C HIS A 1084 -13.09 -12.87 -31.44
N GLY A 1085 -13.98 -13.85 -31.58
CA GLY A 1085 -13.63 -15.19 -32.02
C GLY A 1085 -13.50 -15.33 -33.54
N TYR A 1086 -13.41 -16.57 -34.02
CA TYR A 1086 -13.19 -16.93 -35.42
C TYR A 1086 -13.68 -18.36 -35.70
N HIS A 1087 -14.44 -18.56 -36.78
CA HIS A 1087 -14.89 -19.87 -37.25
C HIS A 1087 -13.80 -20.61 -38.04
N MET A 1088 -13.73 -21.91 -37.84
CA MET A 1088 -12.76 -22.84 -38.44
C MET A 1088 -13.43 -23.90 -39.34
N GLY A 1089 -14.73 -23.74 -39.62
CA GLY A 1089 -15.50 -24.52 -40.60
C GLY A 1089 -16.92 -24.83 -40.14
N GLU A 1090 -17.22 -24.55 -38.87
CA GLU A 1090 -18.56 -24.65 -38.29
C GLU A 1090 -19.55 -23.85 -39.13
N LYS A 1091 -20.78 -24.37 -39.30
CA LYS A 1091 -21.84 -23.74 -40.10
C LYS A 1091 -21.43 -23.38 -41.54
N GLU A 1092 -20.48 -24.15 -42.09
CA GLU A 1092 -19.94 -23.96 -43.44
C GLU A 1092 -19.36 -22.55 -43.64
N TYR A 1093 -18.71 -22.03 -42.58
CA TYR A 1093 -18.28 -20.65 -42.49
C TYR A 1093 -16.81 -20.57 -42.03
N LEU A 1094 -15.99 -19.75 -42.70
CA LEU A 1094 -14.59 -19.46 -42.33
C LEU A 1094 -14.37 -17.96 -42.21
N PHE A 1095 -14.80 -17.38 -41.10
CA PHE A 1095 -14.52 -15.98 -40.76
C PHE A 1095 -15.02 -15.64 -39.35
N LYS A 1096 -15.09 -14.35 -39.07
CA LYS A 1096 -15.77 -13.72 -37.94
C LYS A 1096 -17.13 -13.13 -38.35
N TYR A 1097 -17.67 -12.29 -37.49
CA TYR A 1097 -18.87 -11.47 -37.72
C TYR A 1097 -20.18 -12.24 -37.88
N SER A 1098 -20.35 -13.29 -37.07
CA SER A 1098 -21.58 -14.07 -37.02
C SER A 1098 -22.15 -14.14 -35.59
N PRO A 1099 -23.44 -14.51 -35.41
CA PRO A 1099 -24.08 -14.52 -34.08
C PRO A 1099 -23.80 -15.77 -33.23
N TRP A 1100 -23.14 -16.76 -33.82
CA TRP A 1100 -22.82 -18.06 -33.22
C TRP A 1100 -21.63 -17.99 -32.26
N GLU A 1101 -21.46 -19.03 -31.46
CA GLU A 1101 -20.45 -19.12 -30.38
C GLU A 1101 -19.05 -18.77 -30.88
N GLU A 1102 -18.58 -19.45 -31.92
CA GLU A 1102 -17.19 -19.36 -32.41
C GLU A 1102 -16.75 -17.94 -32.80
N SER A 1103 -17.69 -17.09 -33.22
CA SER A 1103 -17.38 -15.70 -33.54
C SER A 1103 -17.55 -14.75 -32.35
N ALA A 1104 -18.48 -15.06 -31.45
CA ALA A 1104 -18.87 -14.19 -30.35
C ALA A 1104 -18.00 -14.40 -29.10
N ARG A 1105 -17.65 -15.64 -28.77
CA ARG A 1105 -16.86 -16.00 -27.59
C ARG A 1105 -15.41 -15.55 -27.76
N VAL A 1106 -14.81 -15.13 -26.66
CA VAL A 1106 -13.40 -14.70 -26.62
C VAL A 1106 -12.71 -15.31 -25.41
N PRO A 1107 -11.40 -15.63 -25.52
CA PRO A 1107 -10.61 -15.89 -24.33
C PRO A 1107 -10.49 -14.61 -23.52
N LEU A 1108 -10.71 -14.70 -22.20
CA LEU A 1108 -10.46 -13.62 -21.26
C LEU A 1108 -9.82 -14.19 -19.99
N VAL A 1109 -8.59 -13.77 -19.71
CA VAL A 1109 -7.85 -14.11 -18.50
C VAL A 1109 -7.41 -12.82 -17.83
N ILE A 1110 -7.68 -12.70 -16.54
CA ILE A 1110 -7.23 -11.57 -15.72
C ILE A 1110 -6.47 -12.13 -14.53
N ALA A 1111 -5.28 -11.58 -14.26
CA ALA A 1111 -4.41 -11.99 -13.16
C ALA A 1111 -3.72 -10.79 -12.53
N GLY A 1112 -3.23 -10.94 -11.30
CA GLY A 1112 -2.51 -9.89 -10.57
C GLY A 1112 -3.15 -9.54 -9.23
N PRO A 1113 -2.78 -8.39 -8.63
CA PRO A 1113 -3.21 -8.01 -7.30
C PRO A 1113 -4.74 -7.96 -7.14
N GLY A 1114 -5.26 -8.63 -6.10
CA GLY A 1114 -6.70 -8.67 -5.80
C GLY A 1114 -7.52 -9.64 -6.68
N VAL A 1115 -6.86 -10.48 -7.48
CA VAL A 1115 -7.52 -11.48 -8.34
C VAL A 1115 -7.29 -12.89 -7.78
N ALA A 1116 -8.33 -13.73 -7.79
CA ALA A 1116 -8.23 -15.12 -7.36
C ALA A 1116 -7.34 -15.93 -8.31
N GLU A 1117 -6.52 -16.82 -7.76
CA GLU A 1117 -5.57 -17.61 -8.54
C GLU A 1117 -6.13 -18.98 -8.94
N ASN A 1118 -5.83 -19.39 -10.18
CA ASN A 1118 -6.19 -20.69 -10.74
C ASN A 1118 -7.69 -21.00 -10.61
N LYS A 1119 -8.52 -20.02 -10.95
CA LYS A 1119 -9.98 -20.15 -10.90
C LYS A 1119 -10.62 -19.96 -12.24
N GLU A 1120 -11.80 -20.57 -12.37
CA GLU A 1120 -12.67 -20.43 -13.51
C GLU A 1120 -13.93 -19.66 -13.13
N CYS A 1121 -14.38 -18.79 -14.03
CA CYS A 1121 -15.63 -18.07 -13.92
C CYS A 1121 -16.50 -18.36 -15.15
N VAL A 1122 -17.65 -19.00 -14.91
CA VAL A 1122 -18.63 -19.36 -15.96
C VAL A 1122 -19.69 -18.28 -16.17
N VAL A 1123 -19.70 -17.25 -15.31
CA VAL A 1123 -20.66 -16.16 -15.37
C VAL A 1123 -20.52 -15.44 -16.72
N PRO A 1124 -21.63 -15.16 -17.44
CA PRO A 1124 -21.55 -14.45 -18.71
C PRO A 1124 -21.06 -13.02 -18.52
N VAL A 1125 -19.97 -12.67 -19.20
CA VAL A 1125 -19.35 -11.34 -19.17
C VAL A 1125 -19.07 -10.84 -20.58
N SER A 1126 -18.79 -9.56 -20.75
CA SER A 1126 -18.52 -8.95 -22.06
C SER A 1126 -17.24 -8.13 -22.06
N LEU A 1127 -16.63 -7.92 -23.23
CA LEU A 1127 -15.44 -7.08 -23.36
C LEU A 1127 -15.66 -5.63 -22.91
N LEU A 1128 -16.89 -5.10 -23.02
CA LEU A 1128 -17.23 -3.77 -22.50
C LEU A 1128 -17.14 -3.65 -20.96
N ASP A 1129 -17.05 -4.77 -20.24
CA ASP A 1129 -16.86 -4.81 -18.79
C ASP A 1129 -15.41 -4.53 -18.38
N ILE A 1130 -14.45 -4.58 -19.32
CA ILE A 1130 -13.03 -4.29 -19.06
C ILE A 1130 -12.84 -2.86 -18.58
N TYR A 1131 -13.42 -1.86 -19.26
CA TYR A 1131 -13.28 -0.45 -18.86
C TYR A 1131 -13.71 -0.22 -17.40
N PRO A 1132 -14.96 -0.50 -16.98
CA PRO A 1132 -15.38 -0.28 -15.60
C PRO A 1132 -14.56 -1.10 -14.59
N THR A 1133 -14.08 -2.29 -14.95
CA THR A 1133 -13.18 -3.10 -14.10
C THR A 1133 -11.86 -2.39 -13.84
N LEU A 1134 -11.22 -1.85 -14.88
CA LEU A 1134 -9.94 -1.16 -14.74
C LEU A 1134 -10.08 0.15 -13.95
N VAL A 1135 -11.19 0.87 -14.15
CA VAL A 1135 -11.53 2.06 -13.38
C VAL A 1135 -11.71 1.74 -11.90
N ASP A 1136 -12.49 0.70 -11.58
CA ASP A 1136 -12.72 0.23 -10.21
C ASP A 1136 -11.39 -0.21 -9.55
N ALA A 1137 -10.62 -1.06 -10.24
CA ALA A 1137 -9.31 -1.51 -9.75
C ALA A 1137 -8.35 -0.35 -9.47
N ALA A 1138 -8.33 0.68 -10.32
CA ALA A 1138 -7.48 1.85 -10.18
C ALA A 1138 -8.00 2.91 -9.18
N GLY A 1139 -9.17 2.68 -8.55
CA GLY A 1139 -9.83 3.63 -7.65
C GLY A 1139 -10.24 4.93 -8.37
N LEU A 1140 -10.65 4.82 -9.63
CA LEU A 1140 -11.01 5.93 -10.51
C LEU A 1140 -12.52 6.15 -10.59
N ALA A 1141 -12.91 7.35 -11.01
CA ALA A 1141 -14.27 7.65 -11.43
C ALA A 1141 -14.32 7.77 -12.97
N PRO A 1142 -15.31 7.17 -13.65
CA PRO A 1142 -15.47 7.34 -15.09
C PRO A 1142 -15.95 8.76 -15.41
N LEU A 1143 -15.55 9.29 -16.57
CA LEU A 1143 -15.92 10.65 -17.01
C LEU A 1143 -17.20 10.71 -17.85
N HIS A 1144 -17.79 9.55 -18.15
CA HIS A 1144 -19.09 9.40 -18.76
C HIS A 1144 -19.76 8.13 -18.25
N LYS A 1145 -21.06 7.97 -18.49
CA LYS A 1145 -21.78 6.77 -18.11
C LYS A 1145 -21.25 5.58 -18.91
N LEU A 1146 -20.72 4.58 -18.21
CA LEU A 1146 -20.33 3.30 -18.79
C LEU A 1146 -21.56 2.38 -18.90
N ASP A 1147 -21.58 1.58 -19.96
CA ASP A 1147 -22.61 0.56 -20.20
C ASP A 1147 -22.26 -0.81 -19.60
N GLY A 1148 -20.99 -1.02 -19.26
CA GLY A 1148 -20.50 -2.24 -18.65
C GLY A 1148 -20.54 -2.24 -17.14
N HIS A 1149 -20.17 -3.38 -16.57
CA HIS A 1149 -20.14 -3.64 -15.15
C HIS A 1149 -18.75 -4.06 -14.71
N SER A 1150 -18.32 -3.67 -13.51
CA SER A 1150 -17.02 -4.09 -12.99
C SER A 1150 -17.01 -5.60 -12.72
N LEU A 1151 -16.00 -6.28 -13.26
CA LEU A 1151 -15.73 -7.70 -13.03
C LEU A 1151 -15.07 -7.95 -11.68
N ARG A 1152 -14.68 -6.90 -10.94
CA ARG A 1152 -13.93 -7.04 -9.68
C ARG A 1152 -14.54 -8.06 -8.68
N PRO A 1153 -15.86 -8.11 -8.44
CA PRO A 1153 -16.44 -9.13 -7.56
C PRO A 1153 -16.21 -10.57 -8.08
N LEU A 1154 -16.25 -10.75 -9.40
CA LEU A 1154 -15.99 -12.04 -10.06
C LEU A 1154 -14.50 -12.39 -10.09
N LEU A 1155 -13.61 -11.38 -10.09
CA LEU A 1155 -12.17 -11.57 -9.99
C LEU A 1155 -11.75 -11.97 -8.58
N GLU A 1156 -12.31 -11.35 -7.55
CA GLU A 1156 -12.02 -11.65 -6.14
C GLU A 1156 -12.62 -13.00 -5.71
N LYS A 1157 -13.86 -13.30 -6.15
CA LYS A 1157 -14.60 -14.52 -5.78
C LYS A 1157 -15.34 -15.10 -7.00
N PRO A 1158 -14.64 -15.84 -7.88
CA PRO A 1158 -15.25 -16.49 -9.03
C PRO A 1158 -16.42 -17.40 -8.60
N GLY A 1159 -17.61 -17.17 -9.15
CA GLY A 1159 -18.84 -17.92 -8.85
C GLY A 1159 -19.56 -17.57 -7.54
N ALA A 1160 -18.94 -16.81 -6.63
CA ALA A 1160 -19.53 -16.41 -5.34
C ALA A 1160 -19.59 -14.88 -5.13
N GLY A 1161 -19.03 -14.10 -6.05
CA GLY A 1161 -19.08 -12.64 -6.03
C GLY A 1161 -20.46 -12.08 -6.40
N GLU A 1162 -20.80 -10.92 -5.85
CA GLU A 1162 -22.05 -10.22 -6.15
C GLU A 1162 -22.00 -9.58 -7.55
N TRP A 1163 -22.28 -10.40 -8.58
CA TRP A 1163 -22.36 -9.92 -9.96
C TRP A 1163 -23.57 -8.99 -10.16
N THR A 1164 -23.30 -7.73 -10.48
CA THR A 1164 -24.34 -6.72 -10.71
C THR A 1164 -24.73 -6.57 -12.19
N GLY A 1165 -23.99 -7.22 -13.08
CA GLY A 1165 -24.26 -7.22 -14.51
C GLY A 1165 -25.40 -8.16 -14.92
N PRO A 1166 -25.75 -8.18 -16.22
CA PRO A 1166 -26.78 -9.07 -16.73
C PRO A 1166 -26.36 -10.55 -16.59
N LEU A 1167 -27.36 -11.44 -16.44
CA LEU A 1167 -27.15 -12.90 -16.45
C LEU A 1167 -26.95 -13.46 -17.88
N VAL A 1168 -26.62 -12.59 -18.83
CA VAL A 1168 -26.34 -12.89 -20.22
C VAL A 1168 -25.30 -11.91 -20.75
N SER A 1169 -24.38 -12.38 -21.58
CA SER A 1169 -23.58 -11.51 -22.45
C SER A 1169 -24.39 -11.18 -23.71
N LEU A 1170 -24.15 -10.02 -24.32
CA LEU A 1170 -24.84 -9.57 -25.54
C LEU A 1170 -23.84 -9.24 -26.65
N THR A 1171 -24.09 -9.85 -27.80
CA THR A 1171 -23.35 -9.64 -29.05
C THR A 1171 -24.32 -9.13 -30.11
N ALA A 1172 -23.97 -8.04 -30.79
CA ALA A 1172 -24.74 -7.45 -31.88
C ALA A 1172 -24.05 -7.63 -33.22
N ILE A 1173 -24.83 -7.92 -34.27
CA ILE A 1173 -24.33 -8.25 -35.61
C ILE A 1173 -25.05 -7.34 -36.59
N GLY A 1174 -24.28 -6.57 -37.37
CA GLY A 1174 -24.85 -5.64 -38.32
C GLY A 1174 -25.48 -6.35 -39.52
N SER A 1175 -26.65 -5.89 -39.94
CA SER A 1175 -27.34 -6.38 -41.16
C SER A 1175 -26.91 -5.62 -42.41
N LYS A 1176 -27.38 -6.03 -43.59
CA LYS A 1176 -27.16 -5.30 -44.85
C LYS A 1176 -28.01 -4.03 -44.99
N VAL A 1177 -28.82 -3.68 -43.99
CA VAL A 1177 -29.61 -2.43 -44.03
C VAL A 1177 -28.63 -1.24 -44.13
N PRO A 1178 -28.70 -0.43 -45.20
CA PRO A 1178 -27.75 0.65 -45.40
C PRO A 1178 -27.81 1.70 -44.29
N VAL A 1179 -26.65 2.07 -43.74
CA VAL A 1179 -26.53 3.11 -42.72
C VAL A 1179 -25.74 4.28 -43.30
N LYS A 1180 -26.22 5.50 -43.06
CA LYS A 1180 -25.51 6.69 -43.49
C LYS A 1180 -24.17 6.82 -42.75
N LYS A 1181 -23.14 7.27 -43.47
CA LYS A 1181 -21.82 7.53 -42.92
C LYS A 1181 -21.89 8.47 -41.71
N ASN A 1182 -21.22 8.11 -40.60
CA ASN A 1182 -21.23 8.83 -39.31
C ASN A 1182 -22.61 9.01 -38.65
N THR A 1183 -23.58 8.13 -38.88
CA THR A 1183 -24.84 8.11 -38.12
C THR A 1183 -25.01 6.80 -37.34
N PRO A 1184 -25.52 6.83 -36.09
CA PRO A 1184 -25.85 5.62 -35.35
C PRO A 1184 -26.88 4.77 -36.11
N ALA A 1185 -26.61 3.47 -36.27
CA ALA A 1185 -27.57 2.55 -36.87
C ALA A 1185 -28.68 2.20 -35.86
N PRO A 1186 -29.94 2.06 -36.29
CA PRO A 1186 -31.02 1.63 -35.39
C PRO A 1186 -30.85 0.18 -34.97
N ALA A 1187 -31.03 -0.09 -33.67
CA ALA A 1187 -30.93 -1.45 -33.11
C ALA A 1187 -31.94 -2.42 -33.76
N LYS A 1188 -33.18 -1.97 -34.04
CA LYS A 1188 -34.23 -2.77 -34.68
C LYS A 1188 -33.84 -3.34 -36.06
N ASP A 1189 -32.85 -2.72 -36.71
CA ASP A 1189 -32.39 -3.13 -38.04
C ASP A 1189 -31.22 -4.12 -37.95
N GLN A 1190 -30.84 -4.57 -36.75
CA GLN A 1190 -29.68 -5.46 -36.52
C GLN A 1190 -30.08 -6.82 -35.93
N HIS A 1191 -29.14 -7.76 -35.92
CA HIS A 1191 -29.30 -9.08 -35.32
C HIS A 1191 -28.63 -9.10 -33.94
N PHE A 1192 -29.18 -9.88 -33.00
CA PHE A 1192 -28.66 -9.97 -31.64
C PHE A 1192 -28.53 -11.40 -31.19
N SER A 1193 -27.44 -11.67 -30.49
CA SER A 1193 -27.15 -12.94 -29.82
C SER A 1193 -26.93 -12.67 -28.34
N ILE A 1194 -27.54 -13.48 -27.48
CA ILE A 1194 -27.29 -13.46 -26.04
C ILE A 1194 -26.89 -14.85 -25.55
N ARG A 1195 -25.87 -14.90 -24.68
CA ARG A 1195 -25.38 -16.14 -24.09
C ARG A 1195 -25.55 -16.09 -22.58
N SER A 1196 -26.42 -16.95 -22.04
CA SER A 1196 -26.49 -17.22 -20.59
C SER A 1196 -25.40 -18.20 -20.17
N GLU A 1197 -25.39 -18.72 -18.95
CA GLU A 1197 -24.47 -19.83 -18.59
C GLU A 1197 -24.71 -21.08 -19.44
N ARG A 1198 -25.97 -21.39 -19.78
CA ARG A 1198 -26.33 -22.63 -20.49
C ARG A 1198 -26.81 -22.46 -21.93
N TYR A 1199 -27.61 -21.44 -22.20
CA TYR A 1199 -28.27 -21.29 -23.50
C TYR A 1199 -27.72 -20.09 -24.28
N ARG A 1200 -27.54 -20.26 -25.58
CA ARG A 1200 -27.44 -19.17 -26.56
C ARG A 1200 -28.79 -18.96 -27.20
N TYR A 1201 -29.17 -17.70 -27.38
CA TYR A 1201 -30.39 -17.32 -28.10
C TYR A 1201 -30.08 -16.18 -29.07
N ILE A 1202 -30.51 -16.37 -30.32
CA ILE A 1202 -30.30 -15.43 -31.41
C ILE A 1202 -31.67 -14.94 -31.87
N ARG A 1203 -31.78 -13.63 -32.10
CA ARG A 1203 -32.94 -13.02 -32.76
C ARG A 1203 -32.48 -12.18 -33.93
N CYS A 1204 -32.96 -12.56 -35.11
CA CYS A 1204 -32.73 -11.83 -36.34
C CYS A 1204 -33.71 -10.66 -36.48
N ARG A 1205 -33.34 -9.65 -37.28
CA ARG A 1205 -34.16 -8.44 -37.46
C ARG A 1205 -35.54 -8.70 -38.09
N ASN A 1206 -35.72 -9.81 -38.82
CA ASN A 1206 -37.01 -10.22 -39.37
C ASN A 1206 -37.87 -11.04 -38.39
N GLY A 1207 -37.36 -11.29 -37.18
CA GLY A 1207 -38.05 -12.06 -36.15
C GLY A 1207 -37.75 -13.56 -36.16
N GLU A 1208 -36.92 -14.06 -37.07
CA GLU A 1208 -36.38 -15.43 -36.95
C GLU A 1208 -35.53 -15.58 -35.69
N GLU A 1209 -35.57 -16.77 -35.09
CA GLU A 1209 -34.98 -17.06 -33.80
C GLU A 1209 -34.22 -18.39 -33.82
N GLU A 1210 -33.12 -18.44 -33.08
CA GLU A 1210 -32.36 -19.66 -32.83
C GLU A 1210 -32.13 -19.84 -31.33
N LEU A 1211 -32.09 -21.09 -30.87
CA LEU A 1211 -31.84 -21.43 -29.46
C LEU A 1211 -30.95 -22.68 -29.39
N TYR A 1212 -29.81 -22.57 -28.71
CA TYR A 1212 -28.86 -23.68 -28.54
C TYR A 1212 -28.60 -23.98 -27.07
N ASP A 1213 -28.53 -25.27 -26.70
CA ASP A 1213 -28.28 -25.76 -25.33
C ASP A 1213 -26.85 -26.25 -25.18
N HIS A 1214 -25.95 -25.35 -24.78
CA HIS A 1214 -24.51 -25.63 -24.70
C HIS A 1214 -24.12 -26.69 -23.66
N ARG A 1215 -25.04 -27.10 -22.80
CA ARG A 1215 -24.76 -28.20 -21.87
C ARG A 1215 -24.78 -29.55 -22.58
N ASN A 1216 -25.67 -29.72 -23.57
CA ASN A 1216 -25.89 -30.99 -24.27
C ASN A 1216 -25.43 -30.93 -25.74
N ASP A 1217 -25.37 -29.73 -26.30
CA ASP A 1217 -24.97 -29.42 -27.67
C ASP A 1217 -24.00 -28.22 -27.64
N PRO A 1218 -22.73 -28.43 -27.23
CA PRO A 1218 -21.74 -27.36 -27.16
C PRO A 1218 -21.32 -26.82 -28.53
N ASN A 1219 -21.59 -27.55 -29.62
CA ASN A 1219 -21.23 -27.16 -30.99
C ASN A 1219 -22.36 -26.42 -31.72
N GLU A 1220 -23.51 -26.21 -31.06
CA GLU A 1220 -24.68 -25.53 -31.63
C GLU A 1220 -25.24 -26.19 -32.90
N TRP A 1221 -25.30 -27.53 -32.94
CA TRP A 1221 -25.77 -28.32 -34.09
C TRP A 1221 -27.29 -28.43 -34.21
N GLU A 1222 -28.05 -28.21 -33.14
CA GLU A 1222 -29.52 -28.31 -33.19
C GLU A 1222 -30.18 -27.03 -32.70
N ASN A 1223 -30.88 -26.35 -33.62
CA ASN A 1223 -31.70 -25.19 -33.29
C ASN A 1223 -33.04 -25.58 -32.63
N LEU A 1224 -33.10 -25.41 -31.32
CA LEU A 1224 -34.22 -25.80 -30.46
C LEU A 1224 -35.39 -24.80 -30.46
N ALA A 1225 -35.32 -23.68 -31.21
CA ALA A 1225 -36.34 -22.63 -31.14
C ALA A 1225 -37.76 -23.10 -31.53
N LYS A 1226 -37.87 -24.18 -32.32
CA LYS A 1226 -39.15 -24.77 -32.75
C LYS A 1226 -39.61 -25.96 -31.90
N HIS A 1227 -38.78 -26.40 -30.95
CA HIS A 1227 -39.06 -27.56 -30.09
C HIS A 1227 -40.01 -27.18 -28.96
N ARG A 1228 -41.12 -27.90 -28.84
CA ARG A 1228 -42.20 -27.55 -27.89
C ARG A 1228 -41.74 -27.63 -26.44
N GLU A 1229 -40.84 -28.55 -26.13
CA GLU A 1229 -40.26 -28.77 -24.81
C GLU A 1229 -39.36 -27.61 -24.33
N TYR A 1230 -38.86 -26.76 -25.24
CA TYR A 1230 -38.02 -25.60 -24.91
C TYR A 1230 -38.77 -24.26 -24.88
N VAL A 1231 -40.10 -24.26 -25.08
CA VAL A 1231 -40.89 -23.00 -25.16
C VAL A 1231 -40.70 -22.08 -23.94
N THR A 1232 -40.60 -22.64 -22.73
CA THR A 1232 -40.37 -21.87 -21.50
C THR A 1232 -38.98 -21.23 -21.47
N VAL A 1233 -37.96 -21.94 -21.97
CA VAL A 1233 -36.59 -21.44 -22.08
C VAL A 1233 -36.54 -20.32 -23.12
N LEU A 1234 -37.17 -20.54 -24.28
CA LEU A 1234 -37.24 -19.55 -25.35
C LEU A 1234 -37.90 -18.24 -24.88
N GLU A 1235 -39.03 -18.30 -24.17
CA GLU A 1235 -39.68 -17.12 -23.58
C GLU A 1235 -38.80 -16.41 -22.54
N THR A 1236 -38.05 -17.18 -21.74
CA THR A 1236 -37.09 -16.62 -20.77
C THR A 1236 -35.97 -15.87 -21.49
N MET A 1237 -35.42 -16.43 -22.57
CA MET A 1237 -34.36 -15.80 -23.35
C MET A 1237 -34.87 -14.58 -24.12
N ARG A 1238 -36.07 -14.65 -24.72
CA ARG A 1238 -36.79 -13.49 -25.28
C ARG A 1238 -36.91 -12.35 -24.27
N THR A 1239 -37.33 -12.67 -23.04
CA THR A 1239 -37.47 -11.69 -21.96
C THR A 1239 -36.13 -11.06 -21.59
N ARG A 1240 -35.06 -11.86 -21.48
CA ARG A 1240 -33.70 -11.37 -21.21
C ARG A 1240 -33.19 -10.47 -22.33
N LEU A 1241 -33.34 -10.86 -23.60
CA LEU A 1241 -32.94 -10.01 -24.74
C LEU A 1241 -33.75 -8.72 -24.75
N ASN A 1242 -35.07 -8.79 -24.59
CA ASN A 1242 -35.93 -7.61 -24.55
C ASN A 1242 -35.54 -6.67 -23.40
N LYS A 1243 -35.14 -7.18 -22.23
CA LYS A 1243 -34.61 -6.37 -21.13
C LYS A 1243 -33.28 -5.70 -21.50
N ALA A 1244 -32.37 -6.42 -22.15
CA ALA A 1244 -31.10 -5.88 -22.62
C ALA A 1244 -31.29 -4.76 -23.66
N LEU A 1245 -32.33 -4.86 -24.51
CA LEU A 1245 -32.68 -3.84 -25.51
C LEU A 1245 -33.49 -2.67 -24.94
N LYS A 1246 -34.49 -2.92 -24.07
CA LYS A 1246 -35.41 -1.89 -23.51
C LYS A 1246 -34.73 -0.89 -22.59
N ASN A 1247 -33.63 -1.25 -21.93
CA ASN A 1247 -32.90 -0.34 -21.03
C ASN A 1247 -32.28 0.90 -21.73
N LYS A 1248 -32.49 1.09 -23.04
CA LYS A 1248 -31.90 2.19 -23.83
C LYS A 1248 -32.81 2.92 -24.80
N GLU A 1249 -33.97 2.39 -25.17
CA GLU A 1249 -34.93 3.10 -26.03
C GLU A 1249 -35.59 4.30 -25.33
N GLU A 1250 -35.61 4.35 -24.00
CA GLU A 1250 -36.08 5.52 -23.23
C GLU A 1250 -35.03 6.66 -23.08
N ARG A 1251 -33.86 6.54 -23.73
CA ARG A 1251 -32.71 7.47 -23.56
C ARG A 1251 -32.19 8.10 -24.85
N LEU A 1252 -32.84 7.84 -25.98
CA LEU A 1252 -32.74 8.66 -27.20
C LEU A 1252 -34.01 9.52 -27.29
#